data_AF-A0A8H6KN87-F1
#
_entry.id   AF-A0A8H6KN87-F1
#
_cell.length_a   1.000
_cell.length_b   1.000
_cell.length_c   1.000
_cell.angle_alpha   90.00
_cell.angle_beta   90.00
_cell.angle_gamma   90.00
#
_symmetry.space_group_name_H-M   'P 1'
#
loop_
_entity.id
_entity.type
_entity.pdbx_description
1 polymer ?
#
loop_
_entity_poly.entity_id
_entity_poly.type
_entity_poly.pdbx_seq_one_letter_code
_entity_poly.pdbx_strand_id
1 'polypeptide(L)'
;MARPSRRTSQRGQAQAQPQSQAQGQAQAAQAQPVPPTQPQATQTGGAQQNQGQGNNRNARNISGPQSALTDYLASHNISANQIRRDADQRRAAAAQSRQAQQDADEDEDGDEEEDEAGPSTETAATRNETAAEKAKRKQKEQQAIAKIKASKAFKKRRRNAADSEEEDEIARALFEQMAQPLPGQMDNCDICQKRFTVTPYSKKGPNGGLLCAKCSKDAAANDKNPNKKPRKATGGGARRRKMQSNILDGTYHIGAKPLITLCIETLAKNVDRSDSLDGFPDHIMDRIARLFSKRRLLNPHTLNLFLQPWTTMINIYDGAKLSADDYIRIFQVASSLEDFKARNAIQFKDEVMDYVLSRDKLELRSFYLYGANLVSDEMWSRFIKEKGGPLTGLRVYYTDKHFGDEILALLPEYCPNLQRLKVYHNQKVTDNGIKTIGNIKSLKHLGIHVQSQITSKVMAPTILSIGEKLETLSLRMFYNADDEVLAAIKKSCRSLRKLRITDSDKMTDEGFTDLFSDWKNPPLHKIDFEKCRHLDSTQPRDNLDGIGLCSNGFRALMKHSGRKIRDLNLHACRHITRQAFEDVFSEGQRYPDLVKLEISFIEEVDDFVVASVFRSCPNIREVNVFGCMNVKAVKVPRGKVLVGVPNAMGMVIEGDD
;
A
#
# COMPACT_ATOMS: atom_id res chain seq x y z
N MET A 1 48.07 -8.43 52.89
CA MET A 1 47.87 -7.18 53.65
C MET A 1 48.50 -6.02 52.87
N ALA A 2 48.02 -4.79 53.09
CA ALA A 2 48.67 -3.50 52.75
C ALA A 2 49.00 -3.15 51.27
N ARG A 3 48.30 -2.11 50.76
CA ARG A 3 48.82 -1.05 49.87
C ARG A 3 49.95 -0.26 50.60
N PRO A 4 50.83 0.56 49.97
CA PRO A 4 50.56 1.57 48.91
C PRO A 4 51.63 1.52 47.76
N SER A 5 51.96 2.53 46.94
CA SER A 5 51.65 3.98 46.90
C SER A 5 51.80 4.61 45.49
N ARG A 6 51.60 5.93 45.38
CA ARG A 6 51.97 6.79 44.24
C ARG A 6 53.37 7.40 44.42
N ARG A 7 54.03 7.78 43.31
CA ARG A 7 55.01 8.88 43.28
C ARG A 7 54.95 9.66 41.96
N THR A 8 55.26 10.94 42.04
CA THR A 8 55.17 11.96 40.98
C THR A 8 56.50 12.71 40.83
N SER A 9 56.96 12.99 39.61
CA SER A 9 57.96 14.03 39.25
C SER A 9 58.01 14.10 37.71
N GLN A 10 57.52 15.13 37.02
CA GLN A 10 58.08 16.48 36.76
C GLN A 10 59.33 16.56 35.85
N ARG A 11 59.07 17.14 34.66
CA ARG A 11 59.88 18.09 33.84
C ARG A 11 61.36 17.81 33.53
N GLY A 12 61.64 17.75 32.22
CA GLY A 12 62.87 18.23 31.58
C GLY A 12 62.52 18.90 30.24
N GLN A 13 63.04 20.11 29.97
CA GLN A 13 62.84 20.85 28.72
C GLN A 13 64.07 20.75 27.83
N ALA A 14 63.90 20.81 26.50
CA ALA A 14 64.94 21.23 25.56
C ALA A 14 64.31 21.98 24.37
N GLN A 15 64.98 23.05 23.94
CA GLN A 15 64.65 23.90 22.79
C GLN A 15 65.34 23.28 21.52
N ALA A 16 65.23 23.76 20.27
CA ALA A 16 64.83 25.07 19.75
C ALA A 16 64.45 25.04 18.24
N GLN A 17 63.54 25.96 17.86
CA GLN A 17 63.56 26.84 16.67
C GLN A 17 63.55 26.30 15.19
N PRO A 18 63.16 27.14 14.19
CA PRO A 18 62.44 26.69 12.99
C PRO A 18 63.03 27.16 11.62
N GLN A 19 62.18 27.11 10.56
CA GLN A 19 62.36 27.48 9.14
C GLN A 19 62.69 26.27 8.22
N SER A 20 62.20 26.16 6.96
CA SER A 20 61.43 27.09 6.10
C SER A 20 60.40 26.37 5.17
N GLN A 21 59.74 27.16 4.32
CA GLN A 21 58.53 26.89 3.52
C GLN A 21 58.70 26.00 2.28
N ALA A 22 57.61 25.35 1.85
CA ALA A 22 57.21 25.23 0.43
C ALA A 22 55.67 25.15 0.32
N GLN A 23 55.08 25.78 -0.71
CA GLN A 23 53.62 25.86 -0.93
C GLN A 23 53.16 24.89 -2.03
N GLY A 24 51.90 24.44 -1.97
CA GLY A 24 51.22 23.69 -3.04
C GLY A 24 49.73 23.54 -2.72
N GLN A 25 48.85 23.94 -3.64
CA GLN A 25 47.42 24.20 -3.35
C GLN A 25 46.49 23.03 -3.66
N ALA A 26 45.31 23.05 -3.00
CA ALA A 26 44.19 22.16 -3.29
C ALA A 26 43.52 22.48 -4.63
N GLN A 27 42.93 21.46 -5.27
CA GLN A 27 42.04 21.65 -6.41
C GLN A 27 40.59 21.28 -6.05
N ALA A 28 39.70 22.26 -6.20
CA ALA A 28 38.26 22.05 -6.31
C ALA A 28 37.88 22.16 -7.80
N ALA A 29 36.97 21.30 -8.27
CA ALA A 29 36.41 21.40 -9.62
C ALA A 29 35.09 22.21 -9.56
N GLN A 30 35.10 23.42 -10.11
CA GLN A 30 33.90 24.24 -10.35
C GLN A 30 33.67 24.43 -11.86
N ALA A 31 32.46 24.89 -12.19
CA ALA A 31 31.94 25.04 -13.55
C ALA A 31 32.78 25.97 -14.45
N GLN A 32 32.70 25.74 -15.77
CA GLN A 32 33.24 26.63 -16.79
C GLN A 32 32.16 27.52 -17.43
N PRO A 33 32.54 28.66 -18.04
CA PRO A 33 31.65 29.82 -18.19
C PRO A 33 31.11 30.05 -19.62
N VAL A 34 30.12 30.95 -19.70
CA VAL A 34 29.51 31.46 -20.94
C VAL A 34 30.25 32.71 -21.45
N PRO A 35 30.54 32.85 -22.76
CA PRO A 35 31.05 34.09 -23.37
C PRO A 35 29.92 35.02 -23.89
N PRO A 36 30.14 36.35 -24.05
CA PRO A 36 29.05 37.33 -24.17
C PRO A 36 28.92 38.11 -25.50
N THR A 37 27.89 38.99 -25.56
CA THR A 37 27.65 40.15 -26.49
C THR A 37 27.32 39.84 -27.97
N GLN A 38 26.11 40.11 -28.53
CA GLN A 38 25.37 41.39 -28.82
C GLN A 38 25.61 41.91 -30.29
N PRO A 39 24.80 42.81 -30.88
CA PRO A 39 23.39 42.62 -31.30
C PRO A 39 23.08 43.18 -32.74
N GLN A 40 21.95 42.86 -33.40
CA GLN A 40 21.31 43.81 -34.37
C GLN A 40 19.89 43.48 -34.91
N ALA A 41 19.11 44.57 -35.01
CA ALA A 41 18.00 44.97 -35.88
C ALA A 41 17.13 44.02 -36.73
N THR A 42 15.83 44.33 -36.65
CA THR A 42 14.70 44.13 -37.59
C THR A 42 14.98 44.24 -39.10
N GLN A 43 14.29 43.41 -39.91
CA GLN A 43 13.45 43.87 -41.04
C GLN A 43 12.48 42.79 -41.60
N THR A 44 11.65 43.19 -42.58
CA THR A 44 10.37 42.58 -42.98
C THR A 44 10.29 42.17 -44.46
N GLY A 45 9.53 41.11 -44.78
CA GLY A 45 8.74 41.01 -46.04
C GLY A 45 9.28 40.15 -47.21
N GLY A 46 8.35 39.69 -48.07
CA GLY A 46 8.57 38.91 -49.31
C GLY A 46 8.45 37.39 -49.11
N ALA A 47 7.48 36.62 -49.63
CA ALA A 47 6.94 36.49 -51.01
C ALA A 47 8.06 36.16 -52.04
N GLN A 48 7.99 35.16 -52.93
CA GLN A 48 7.09 34.04 -53.24
C GLN A 48 7.77 33.28 -54.43
N GLN A 49 7.22 32.11 -54.85
CA GLN A 49 7.54 31.34 -56.08
C GLN A 49 8.77 30.39 -56.08
N ASN A 50 8.82 29.33 -56.90
CA ASN A 50 7.85 28.26 -57.27
C ASN A 50 8.62 27.16 -58.07
N GLN A 51 7.98 26.00 -58.30
CA GLN A 51 8.41 24.86 -59.15
C GLN A 51 9.51 23.94 -58.55
N GLY A 52 9.37 22.61 -58.55
CA GLY A 52 8.20 21.82 -58.98
C GLY A 52 8.27 20.31 -58.71
N GLN A 53 7.06 19.73 -58.54
CA GLN A 53 6.62 18.34 -58.79
C GLN A 53 7.35 17.14 -58.14
N GLY A 54 6.58 16.34 -57.39
CA GLY A 54 7.01 15.05 -56.81
C GLY A 54 5.94 14.34 -55.97
N ASN A 55 4.80 13.99 -56.58
CA ASN A 55 3.67 13.17 -56.09
C ASN A 55 3.45 12.98 -54.56
N ASN A 56 2.34 13.54 -54.06
CA ASN A 56 1.80 13.30 -52.72
C ASN A 56 0.52 12.42 -52.80
N ARG A 57 0.38 11.42 -51.92
CA ARG A 57 -0.95 10.96 -51.45
C ARG A 57 -0.94 10.35 -50.04
N ASN A 58 -0.83 11.25 -49.06
CA ASN A 58 -1.33 11.20 -47.68
C ASN A 58 -2.06 9.93 -47.18
N ALA A 59 -1.61 9.42 -46.02
CA ALA A 59 -2.48 8.86 -44.98
C ALA A 59 -2.31 9.70 -43.69
N ARG A 60 -3.42 10.03 -43.01
CA ARG A 60 -3.46 11.09 -41.98
C ARG A 60 -2.91 10.64 -40.61
N ASN A 61 -2.02 11.45 -40.05
CA ASN A 61 -1.67 11.40 -38.63
C ASN A 61 -2.88 11.70 -37.72
N ILE A 62 -2.98 10.99 -36.60
CA ILE A 62 -3.78 11.41 -35.44
C ILE A 62 -2.77 11.93 -34.40
N SER A 63 -2.81 13.23 -34.15
CA SER A 63 -1.96 13.87 -33.14
C SER A 63 -2.62 13.81 -31.77
N GLY A 64 -1.86 13.36 -30.78
CA GLY A 64 -2.12 13.54 -29.35
C GLY A 64 -0.80 13.93 -28.67
N PRO A 65 -0.83 14.52 -27.47
CA PRO A 65 0.39 15.02 -26.82
C PRO A 65 1.37 13.86 -26.57
N GLN A 66 2.55 13.93 -27.19
CA GLN A 66 3.62 12.99 -26.88
C GLN A 66 4.16 13.29 -25.48
N SER A 67 4.46 12.23 -24.73
CA SER A 67 5.04 12.38 -23.40
C SER A 67 6.52 12.78 -23.51
N ALA A 68 7.07 13.48 -22.53
CA ALA A 68 8.51 13.80 -22.49
C ALA A 68 9.41 12.54 -22.58
N LEU A 69 8.91 11.37 -22.17
CA LEU A 69 9.58 10.08 -22.35
C LEU A 69 9.69 9.66 -23.82
N THR A 70 8.74 10.05 -24.66
CA THR A 70 8.73 9.75 -26.10
C THR A 70 9.81 10.56 -26.84
N ASP A 71 9.93 11.86 -26.53
CA ASP A 71 11.00 12.72 -27.07
C ASP A 71 12.39 12.33 -26.52
N TYR A 72 12.48 11.91 -25.26
CA TYR A 72 13.73 11.38 -24.68
C TYR A 72 14.21 10.11 -25.41
N LEU A 73 13.30 9.15 -25.64
CA LEU A 73 13.64 7.91 -26.37
C LEU A 73 13.99 8.19 -27.84
N ALA A 74 13.30 9.12 -28.50
CA ALA A 74 13.59 9.51 -29.88
C ALA A 74 14.96 10.21 -30.01
N SER A 75 15.27 11.15 -29.12
CA SER A 75 16.56 11.88 -29.10
C SER A 75 17.77 11.00 -28.78
N HIS A 76 17.56 9.83 -28.15
CA HIS A 76 18.60 8.85 -27.86
C HIS A 76 18.63 7.67 -28.86
N ASN A 77 17.91 7.76 -30.00
CA ASN A 77 17.75 6.69 -31.00
C ASN A 77 17.17 5.36 -30.45
N ILE A 78 16.44 5.40 -29.33
CA ILE A 78 15.89 4.21 -28.66
C ILE A 78 14.49 3.89 -29.20
N SER A 79 14.45 3.07 -30.25
CA SER A 79 13.18 2.61 -30.83
C SER A 79 12.56 1.46 -30.02
N ALA A 80 11.40 1.71 -29.40
CA ALA A 80 10.61 0.67 -28.72
C ALA A 80 10.15 -0.47 -29.66
N ASN A 81 10.08 -0.22 -30.97
CA ASN A 81 9.84 -1.27 -31.97
C ASN A 81 11.09 -2.13 -32.21
N GLN A 82 12.27 -1.53 -32.14
CA GLN A 82 13.54 -2.23 -32.33
C GLN A 82 13.89 -3.10 -31.12
N ILE A 83 13.75 -2.57 -29.90
CA ILE A 83 13.85 -3.38 -28.66
C ILE A 83 12.95 -4.62 -28.70
N ARG A 84 11.73 -4.48 -29.25
CA ARG A 84 10.77 -5.58 -29.41
C ARG A 84 11.26 -6.61 -30.44
N ARG A 85 11.70 -6.16 -31.62
CA ARG A 85 12.27 -7.01 -32.67
C ARG A 85 13.51 -7.75 -32.18
N ASP A 86 14.41 -7.09 -31.45
CA ASP A 86 15.63 -7.71 -30.91
C ASP A 86 15.31 -8.73 -29.80
N ALA A 87 14.22 -8.54 -29.06
CA ALA A 87 13.72 -9.52 -28.09
C ALA A 87 13.03 -10.72 -28.77
N ASP A 88 12.35 -10.48 -29.89
CA ASP A 88 11.73 -11.54 -30.71
C ASP A 88 12.78 -12.34 -31.47
N GLN A 89 13.80 -11.70 -32.04
CA GLN A 89 14.96 -12.36 -32.65
C GLN A 89 15.77 -13.19 -31.62
N ARG A 90 16.02 -12.66 -30.42
CA ARG A 90 16.67 -13.46 -29.35
C ARG A 90 15.83 -14.66 -28.91
N ARG A 91 14.49 -14.55 -28.94
CA ARG A 91 13.60 -15.70 -28.69
C ARG A 91 13.61 -16.71 -29.83
N ALA A 92 13.67 -16.27 -31.08
CA ALA A 92 13.80 -17.15 -32.25
C ALA A 92 15.15 -17.89 -32.25
N ALA A 93 16.25 -17.18 -32.03
CA ALA A 93 17.59 -17.78 -31.93
C ALA A 93 17.69 -18.80 -30.76
N ALA A 94 17.07 -18.49 -29.60
CA ALA A 94 17.02 -19.41 -28.47
C ALA A 94 16.01 -20.57 -28.63
N ALA A 95 15.18 -20.55 -29.68
CA ALA A 95 14.36 -21.68 -30.10
C ALA A 95 15.12 -22.56 -31.11
N GLN A 96 15.78 -21.94 -32.09
CA GLN A 96 16.67 -22.61 -33.04
C GLN A 96 17.83 -23.33 -32.33
N SER A 97 18.43 -22.71 -31.31
CA SER A 97 19.49 -23.36 -30.50
C SER A 97 18.98 -24.53 -29.66
N ARG A 98 17.66 -24.62 -29.40
CA ARG A 98 17.05 -25.78 -28.73
C ARG A 98 16.72 -26.89 -29.71
N GLN A 99 16.27 -26.57 -30.93
CA GLN A 99 16.13 -27.54 -32.00
C GLN A 99 17.49 -28.18 -32.33
N ALA A 100 18.53 -27.37 -32.57
CA ALA A 100 19.89 -27.88 -32.82
C ALA A 100 20.53 -28.65 -31.63
N GLN A 101 19.90 -28.68 -30.46
CA GLN A 101 20.27 -29.52 -29.30
C GLN A 101 19.33 -30.72 -29.09
N GLN A 102 18.28 -30.85 -29.88
CA GLN A 102 17.41 -32.03 -29.98
C GLN A 102 17.78 -32.84 -31.22
N ASP A 103 18.12 -32.17 -32.33
CA ASP A 103 18.57 -32.77 -33.60
C ASP A 103 19.96 -33.45 -33.52
N ALA A 104 20.59 -33.47 -32.33
CA ALA A 104 21.90 -34.10 -32.10
C ALA A 104 21.84 -35.37 -31.22
N ASP A 105 20.65 -35.75 -30.73
CA ASP A 105 20.41 -36.93 -29.88
C ASP A 105 19.54 -38.01 -30.58
N GLU A 106 19.10 -37.80 -31.83
CA GLU A 106 18.18 -38.68 -32.57
C GLU A 106 18.66 -39.02 -34.01
N ASP A 107 19.91 -39.46 -34.16
CA ASP A 107 20.41 -40.13 -35.39
C ASP A 107 20.13 -41.65 -35.34
N GLU A 108 18.91 -42.09 -35.68
CA GLU A 108 18.64 -43.42 -36.27
C GLU A 108 17.22 -43.49 -36.90
N ASP A 109 17.17 -43.89 -38.19
CA ASP A 109 15.98 -44.19 -39.03
C ASP A 109 14.98 -43.07 -39.45
N GLY A 110 15.36 -42.33 -40.51
CA GLY A 110 14.75 -42.57 -41.84
C GLY A 110 13.44 -41.87 -42.27
N ASP A 111 13.58 -40.64 -42.80
CA ASP A 111 12.82 -39.97 -43.88
C ASP A 111 11.32 -40.29 -44.15
N GLU A 112 10.46 -39.27 -43.99
CA GLU A 112 10.10 -38.33 -45.08
C GLU A 112 9.29 -37.12 -44.51
N GLU A 113 9.55 -35.90 -45.00
CA GLU A 113 8.90 -34.64 -44.55
C GLU A 113 7.59 -34.34 -45.31
N GLU A 114 6.55 -33.82 -44.62
CA GLU A 114 5.55 -32.91 -45.23
C GLU A 114 5.01 -31.86 -44.21
N ASP A 115 5.36 -30.59 -44.48
CA ASP A 115 4.72 -29.31 -44.11
C ASP A 115 3.69 -29.20 -42.94
N GLU A 116 4.05 -28.42 -41.90
CA GLU A 116 3.05 -27.79 -40.99
C GLU A 116 2.31 -26.61 -41.67
N ALA A 117 1.44 -26.94 -42.64
CA ALA A 117 0.43 -26.00 -43.13
C ALA A 117 -0.70 -25.83 -42.09
N GLY A 118 -0.65 -24.74 -41.31
CA GLY A 118 -1.74 -24.34 -40.43
C GLY A 118 -3.06 -24.15 -41.21
N PRO A 119 -4.22 -24.55 -40.66
CA PRO A 119 -5.46 -24.61 -41.43
C PRO A 119 -5.94 -23.22 -41.88
N SER A 120 -5.93 -23.01 -43.20
CA SER A 120 -6.61 -21.89 -43.85
C SER A 120 -8.11 -21.93 -43.57
N THR A 121 -8.64 -20.78 -43.16
CA THR A 121 -10.08 -20.59 -42.92
C THR A 121 -10.83 -20.45 -44.24
N GLU A 122 -11.27 -21.57 -44.83
CA GLU A 122 -12.32 -21.52 -45.85
C GLU A 122 -13.71 -21.53 -45.18
N THR A 123 -14.52 -20.53 -45.54
CA THR A 123 -15.90 -20.40 -45.09
C THR A 123 -16.81 -21.05 -46.12
N ALA A 124 -17.32 -22.25 -45.81
CA ALA A 124 -18.32 -22.92 -46.62
C ALA A 124 -19.56 -23.26 -45.78
N ALA A 125 -20.68 -22.62 -46.10
CA ALA A 125 -21.98 -22.99 -45.55
C ALA A 125 -22.37 -24.39 -46.02
N THR A 126 -23.11 -25.12 -45.19
CA THR A 126 -23.57 -26.48 -45.50
C THR A 126 -24.48 -26.52 -46.73
N ARG A 127 -23.99 -27.12 -47.83
CA ARG A 127 -24.74 -27.95 -48.80
C ARG A 127 -23.75 -28.63 -49.76
N ASN A 128 -23.89 -29.95 -49.92
CA ASN A 128 -23.09 -30.84 -50.79
C ASN A 128 -21.60 -31.08 -50.40
N GLU A 129 -21.34 -31.67 -49.22
CA GLU A 129 -20.10 -32.48 -49.05
C GLU A 129 -20.27 -33.84 -49.74
N THR A 130 -19.25 -34.31 -50.47
CA THR A 130 -19.20 -35.69 -50.96
C THR A 130 -18.90 -36.69 -49.83
N ALA A 131 -19.24 -37.97 -50.03
CA ALA A 131 -18.97 -39.01 -49.03
C ALA A 131 -17.47 -39.17 -48.73
N ALA A 132 -16.60 -38.95 -49.73
CA ALA A 132 -15.15 -39.02 -49.60
C ALA A 132 -14.60 -37.87 -48.74
N GLU A 133 -15.05 -36.62 -48.94
CA GLU A 133 -14.64 -35.47 -48.13
C GLU A 133 -15.10 -35.63 -46.68
N LYS A 134 -16.32 -36.10 -46.46
CA LYS A 134 -16.88 -36.37 -45.13
C LYS A 134 -16.10 -37.46 -44.38
N ALA A 135 -15.61 -38.48 -45.10
CA ALA A 135 -14.71 -39.49 -44.53
C ALA A 135 -13.34 -38.91 -44.17
N LYS A 136 -12.71 -38.15 -45.09
CA LYS A 136 -11.41 -37.49 -44.88
C LYS A 136 -11.45 -36.50 -43.71
N ARG A 137 -12.55 -35.77 -43.54
CA ARG A 137 -12.77 -34.85 -42.39
C ARG A 137 -12.84 -35.62 -41.07
N LYS A 138 -13.66 -36.68 -41.00
CA LYS A 138 -13.75 -37.54 -39.80
C LYS A 138 -12.41 -38.16 -39.42
N GLN A 139 -11.62 -38.59 -40.40
CA GLN A 139 -10.30 -39.18 -40.16
C GLN A 139 -9.32 -38.15 -39.56
N LYS A 140 -9.27 -36.93 -40.11
CA LYS A 140 -8.48 -35.81 -39.54
C LYS A 140 -8.95 -35.42 -38.13
N GLU A 141 -10.25 -35.40 -37.89
CA GLU A 141 -10.85 -35.11 -36.57
C GLU A 141 -10.45 -36.17 -35.53
N GLN A 142 -10.52 -37.46 -35.90
CA GLN A 142 -10.07 -38.57 -35.04
C GLN A 142 -8.56 -38.53 -34.74
N GLN A 143 -7.73 -38.22 -35.74
CA GLN A 143 -6.28 -38.05 -35.56
C GLN A 143 -5.95 -36.87 -34.61
N ALA A 144 -6.67 -35.74 -34.73
CA ALA A 144 -6.48 -34.60 -33.83
C ALA A 144 -6.93 -34.91 -32.39
N ILE A 145 -8.06 -35.62 -32.21
CA ILE A 145 -8.54 -36.11 -30.91
C ILE A 145 -7.51 -37.08 -30.28
N ALA A 146 -6.91 -37.97 -31.07
CA ALA A 146 -5.86 -38.88 -30.60
C ALA A 146 -4.59 -38.12 -30.14
N LYS A 147 -4.11 -37.13 -30.91
CA LYS A 147 -3.01 -36.23 -30.49
C LYS A 147 -3.35 -35.47 -29.20
N ILE A 148 -4.61 -35.05 -29.03
CA ILE A 148 -5.08 -34.40 -27.79
C ILE A 148 -5.05 -35.37 -26.61
N LYS A 149 -5.48 -36.63 -26.77
CA LYS A 149 -5.40 -37.65 -25.70
C LYS A 149 -3.95 -37.90 -25.24
N ALA A 150 -2.97 -37.82 -26.13
CA ALA A 150 -1.56 -37.93 -25.78
C ALA A 150 -1.01 -36.75 -24.94
N SER A 151 -1.66 -35.57 -25.02
CA SER A 151 -1.16 -34.30 -24.47
C SER A 151 -1.11 -34.24 -22.93
N LYS A 152 -0.17 -33.44 -22.40
CA LYS A 152 -0.07 -33.12 -20.96
C LYS A 152 -1.33 -32.41 -20.43
N ALA A 153 -2.08 -31.70 -21.29
CA ALA A 153 -3.31 -31.02 -20.93
C ALA A 153 -4.48 -31.99 -20.69
N PHE A 154 -4.64 -32.99 -21.57
CA PHE A 154 -5.61 -34.06 -21.40
C PHE A 154 -5.29 -34.93 -20.17
N LYS A 155 -4.04 -35.40 -20.06
CA LYS A 155 -3.56 -36.21 -18.91
C LYS A 155 -3.81 -35.54 -17.55
N LYS A 156 -3.84 -34.20 -17.48
CA LYS A 156 -4.19 -33.43 -16.28
C LYS A 156 -5.69 -33.34 -15.99
N ARG A 157 -6.56 -33.28 -17.03
CA ARG A 157 -8.03 -33.24 -16.88
C ARG A 157 -8.63 -34.63 -16.63
N ARG A 158 -8.05 -35.67 -17.21
CA ARG A 158 -8.43 -37.09 -17.05
C ARG A 158 -8.38 -37.62 -15.62
N ARG A 159 -7.69 -36.93 -14.70
CA ARG A 159 -7.43 -37.40 -13.32
C ARG A 159 -8.69 -37.58 -12.45
N ASN A 160 -9.86 -37.17 -12.96
CA ASN A 160 -11.16 -37.29 -12.32
C ASN A 160 -12.21 -38.05 -13.17
N ALA A 161 -11.84 -38.63 -14.32
CA ALA A 161 -12.77 -39.38 -15.18
C ALA A 161 -12.88 -40.83 -14.70
N ALA A 162 -14.09 -41.41 -14.75
CA ALA A 162 -14.39 -42.74 -14.22
C ALA A 162 -14.43 -43.85 -15.28
N ASP A 163 -14.73 -43.51 -16.54
CA ASP A 163 -14.83 -44.47 -17.66
C ASP A 163 -14.27 -43.90 -18.99
N SER A 164 -14.31 -44.71 -20.06
CA SER A 164 -13.77 -44.30 -21.37
C SER A 164 -14.70 -43.43 -22.21
N GLU A 165 -15.99 -43.32 -21.87
CA GLU A 165 -16.92 -42.43 -22.58
C GLU A 165 -16.70 -40.98 -22.13
N GLU A 166 -16.49 -40.76 -20.82
CA GLU A 166 -16.02 -39.47 -20.28
C GLU A 166 -14.65 -39.05 -20.86
N GLU A 167 -13.73 -40.00 -21.10
CA GLU A 167 -12.44 -39.70 -21.74
C GLU A 167 -12.60 -39.17 -23.18
N ASP A 168 -13.55 -39.70 -23.95
CA ASP A 168 -13.84 -39.24 -25.31
C ASP A 168 -14.49 -37.85 -25.32
N GLU A 169 -15.40 -37.58 -24.38
CA GLU A 169 -16.05 -36.27 -24.25
C GLU A 169 -15.06 -35.18 -23.82
N ILE A 170 -14.15 -35.48 -22.88
CA ILE A 170 -13.07 -34.56 -22.47
C ILE A 170 -12.12 -34.26 -23.64
N ALA A 171 -11.82 -35.25 -24.50
CA ALA A 171 -10.95 -35.07 -25.66
C ALA A 171 -11.62 -34.20 -26.75
N ARG A 172 -12.91 -34.43 -27.03
CA ARG A 172 -13.70 -33.58 -27.96
C ARG A 172 -13.85 -32.15 -27.45
N ALA A 173 -14.13 -31.96 -26.16
CA ALA A 173 -14.21 -30.62 -25.57
C ALA A 173 -12.88 -29.84 -25.62
N LEU A 174 -11.74 -30.54 -25.54
CA LEU A 174 -10.41 -29.95 -25.77
C LEU A 174 -10.17 -29.60 -27.24
N PHE A 175 -10.61 -30.44 -28.17
CA PHE A 175 -10.52 -30.19 -29.61
C PHE A 175 -11.33 -28.95 -30.01
N GLU A 176 -12.60 -28.87 -29.59
CA GLU A 176 -13.43 -27.68 -29.80
C GLU A 176 -12.84 -26.41 -29.14
N GLN A 177 -12.19 -26.55 -27.98
CA GLN A 177 -11.54 -25.43 -27.29
C GLN A 177 -10.29 -24.94 -28.04
N MET A 178 -9.52 -25.82 -28.68
CA MET A 178 -8.37 -25.46 -29.53
C MET A 178 -8.78 -24.92 -30.90
N ALA A 179 -9.95 -25.33 -31.42
CA ALA A 179 -10.51 -24.83 -32.67
C ALA A 179 -11.13 -23.42 -32.58
N GLN A 180 -11.14 -22.77 -31.40
CA GLN A 180 -11.61 -21.39 -31.26
C GLN A 180 -10.45 -20.38 -31.48
N PRO A 181 -10.64 -19.33 -32.31
CA PRO A 181 -9.62 -18.33 -32.56
C PRO A 181 -9.22 -17.59 -31.28
N LEU A 182 -7.90 -17.46 -31.09
CA LEU A 182 -7.32 -16.95 -29.86
C LEU A 182 -7.49 -15.42 -29.75
N PRO A 183 -7.85 -14.88 -28.57
CA PRO A 183 -7.89 -13.44 -28.35
C PRO A 183 -6.54 -12.77 -28.67
N GLY A 184 -6.57 -11.76 -29.55
CA GLY A 184 -5.39 -11.09 -30.10
C GLY A 184 -5.17 -11.31 -31.60
N GLN A 185 -5.80 -12.33 -32.20
CA GLN A 185 -5.80 -12.54 -33.66
C GLN A 185 -6.63 -11.46 -34.39
N MET A 186 -6.38 -11.26 -35.69
CA MET A 186 -7.14 -10.30 -36.53
C MET A 186 -8.08 -11.08 -37.45
N ASP A 187 -9.38 -10.77 -37.40
CA ASP A 187 -10.44 -11.43 -38.17
C ASP A 187 -11.35 -10.37 -38.85
N ASN A 188 -12.18 -10.77 -39.82
CA ASN A 188 -13.12 -9.90 -40.50
C ASN A 188 -14.52 -10.01 -39.89
N CYS A 189 -15.19 -8.87 -39.69
CA CYS A 189 -16.51 -8.84 -39.07
C CYS A 189 -17.59 -9.48 -39.97
N ASP A 190 -18.28 -10.53 -39.52
CA ASP A 190 -19.34 -11.23 -40.28
C ASP A 190 -20.38 -10.26 -40.90
N ILE A 191 -20.78 -9.22 -40.17
CA ILE A 191 -21.78 -8.23 -40.63
C ILE A 191 -21.20 -7.13 -41.54
N CYS A 192 -20.02 -6.58 -41.24
CA CYS A 192 -19.52 -5.38 -41.93
C CYS A 192 -18.17 -5.56 -42.64
N GLN A 193 -17.65 -6.78 -42.66
CA GLN A 193 -16.38 -7.25 -43.25
C GLN A 193 -15.13 -6.45 -42.87
N LYS A 194 -15.25 -5.52 -41.92
CA LYS A 194 -14.13 -4.76 -41.37
C LYS A 194 -13.23 -5.67 -40.54
N ARG A 195 -11.94 -5.71 -40.91
CA ARG A 195 -10.88 -6.35 -40.14
C ARG A 195 -10.75 -5.73 -38.74
N PHE A 196 -10.71 -6.55 -37.70
CA PHE A 196 -10.67 -6.15 -36.30
C PHE A 196 -9.92 -7.18 -35.44
N THR A 197 -9.43 -6.76 -34.27
CA THR A 197 -8.80 -7.67 -33.32
C THR A 197 -9.86 -8.46 -32.56
N VAL A 198 -9.79 -9.79 -32.63
CA VAL A 198 -10.60 -10.71 -31.83
C VAL A 198 -10.28 -10.52 -30.35
N THR A 199 -11.31 -10.31 -29.54
CA THR A 199 -11.21 -10.16 -28.08
C THR A 199 -12.09 -11.23 -27.42
N PRO A 200 -11.95 -11.47 -26.10
CA PRO A 200 -12.86 -12.38 -25.38
C PRO A 200 -14.33 -11.92 -25.36
N TYR A 201 -14.63 -10.73 -25.90
CA TYR A 201 -15.95 -10.12 -25.98
C TYR A 201 -16.54 -10.10 -27.41
N SER A 202 -15.79 -10.59 -28.40
CA SER A 202 -16.24 -10.67 -29.79
C SER A 202 -17.33 -11.74 -29.92
N LYS A 203 -18.54 -11.34 -30.31
CA LYS A 203 -19.68 -12.26 -30.49
C LYS A 203 -19.61 -12.96 -31.84
N LYS A 204 -20.35 -14.07 -32.00
CA LYS A 204 -20.63 -14.65 -33.32
C LYS A 204 -21.79 -13.89 -34.00
N GLY A 205 -21.69 -13.74 -35.32
CA GLY A 205 -22.72 -13.21 -36.20
C GLY A 205 -23.66 -14.28 -36.76
N PRO A 206 -24.64 -13.89 -37.59
CA PRO A 206 -25.66 -14.80 -38.11
C PRO A 206 -25.11 -15.93 -38.98
N ASN A 207 -23.95 -15.76 -39.63
CA ASN A 207 -23.33 -16.81 -40.46
C ASN A 207 -22.25 -17.59 -39.72
N GLY A 208 -22.09 -17.36 -38.40
CA GLY A 208 -21.12 -18.06 -37.54
C GLY A 208 -19.74 -17.41 -37.42
N GLY A 209 -19.41 -16.43 -38.28
CA GLY A 209 -18.19 -15.62 -38.18
C GLY A 209 -18.19 -14.67 -36.98
N LEU A 210 -17.07 -14.02 -36.65
CA LEU A 210 -16.98 -13.13 -35.49
C LEU A 210 -17.40 -11.69 -35.80
N LEU A 211 -17.86 -10.96 -34.78
CA LEU A 211 -18.32 -9.58 -34.88
C LEU A 211 -17.34 -8.60 -34.23
N CYS A 212 -17.06 -7.50 -34.91
CA CYS A 212 -16.32 -6.39 -34.35
C CYS A 212 -17.09 -5.74 -33.18
N ALA A 213 -16.39 -4.90 -32.38
CA ALA A 213 -16.96 -4.29 -31.18
C ALA A 213 -18.20 -3.41 -31.43
N LYS A 214 -18.34 -2.82 -32.64
CA LYS A 214 -19.54 -2.04 -33.01
C LYS A 214 -20.72 -2.97 -33.31
N CYS A 215 -20.57 -3.89 -34.27
CA CYS A 215 -21.60 -4.86 -34.62
C CYS A 215 -22.02 -5.76 -33.44
N SER A 216 -21.09 -6.09 -32.52
CA SER A 216 -21.40 -6.83 -31.28
C SER A 216 -22.30 -6.05 -30.30
N LYS A 217 -22.23 -4.71 -30.30
CA LYS A 217 -23.10 -3.82 -29.52
C LYS A 217 -24.44 -3.60 -30.23
N ASP A 218 -24.42 -3.36 -31.53
CA ASP A 218 -25.63 -3.14 -32.33
C ASP A 218 -26.53 -4.41 -32.31
N ALA A 219 -25.93 -5.59 -32.44
CA ALA A 219 -26.62 -6.88 -32.25
C ALA A 219 -27.10 -7.11 -30.80
N ALA A 220 -26.48 -6.48 -29.78
CA ALA A 220 -26.97 -6.53 -28.41
C ALA A 220 -28.17 -5.61 -28.17
N ALA A 221 -28.25 -4.48 -28.89
CA ALA A 221 -29.35 -3.53 -28.77
C ALA A 221 -30.65 -4.05 -29.41
N ASN A 222 -30.53 -4.89 -30.44
CA ASN A 222 -31.69 -5.49 -31.13
C ASN A 222 -32.17 -6.84 -30.54
N ASP A 223 -31.46 -7.41 -29.56
CA ASP A 223 -31.80 -8.70 -28.93
C ASP A 223 -32.89 -8.52 -27.86
N LYS A 224 -34.17 -8.51 -28.29
CA LYS A 224 -35.35 -8.32 -27.44
C LYS A 224 -35.71 -9.55 -26.58
N ASN A 225 -34.74 -10.17 -25.91
CA ASN A 225 -34.99 -11.33 -25.03
C ASN A 225 -34.39 -11.13 -23.62
N PRO A 226 -35.20 -10.68 -22.62
CA PRO A 226 -34.68 -10.11 -21.37
C PRO A 226 -34.16 -11.13 -20.33
N ASN A 227 -34.02 -12.42 -20.69
CA ASN A 227 -33.88 -13.50 -19.68
C ASN A 227 -32.62 -14.39 -19.79
N LYS A 228 -31.51 -13.87 -20.33
CA LYS A 228 -30.17 -14.46 -20.11
C LYS A 228 -29.35 -13.62 -19.15
N LYS A 229 -29.42 -13.96 -17.85
CA LYS A 229 -28.42 -13.50 -16.85
C LYS A 229 -27.02 -13.82 -17.41
N PRO A 230 -26.05 -12.88 -17.36
CA PRO A 230 -24.69 -13.18 -17.81
C PRO A 230 -24.16 -14.37 -17.01
N ARG A 231 -23.64 -15.40 -17.70
CA ARG A 231 -22.94 -16.52 -17.04
C ARG A 231 -21.84 -15.88 -16.19
N LYS A 232 -21.99 -15.92 -14.85
CA LYS A 232 -20.92 -15.52 -13.94
C LYS A 232 -19.69 -16.31 -14.37
N ALA A 233 -18.60 -15.61 -14.69
CA ALA A 233 -17.35 -16.25 -15.04
C ALA A 233 -17.02 -17.29 -13.96
N THR A 234 -16.96 -18.56 -14.35
CA THR A 234 -16.58 -19.70 -13.50
C THR A 234 -15.07 -19.63 -13.25
N GLY A 235 -14.67 -18.61 -12.50
CA GLY A 235 -13.30 -18.25 -12.20
C GLY A 235 -13.16 -17.93 -10.72
N GLY A 236 -12.77 -18.93 -9.93
CA GLY A 236 -12.47 -18.78 -8.51
C GLY A 236 -11.44 -17.68 -8.20
N GLY A 237 -10.63 -17.28 -9.18
CA GLY A 237 -9.66 -16.18 -9.08
C GLY A 237 -10.26 -14.84 -8.64
N ALA A 238 -11.48 -14.47 -9.07
CA ALA A 238 -12.10 -13.22 -8.65
C ALA A 238 -12.51 -13.24 -7.16
N ARG A 239 -13.03 -14.38 -6.68
CA ARG A 239 -13.31 -14.60 -5.25
C ARG A 239 -12.02 -14.66 -4.44
N ARG A 240 -10.98 -15.37 -4.92
CA ARG A 240 -9.68 -15.51 -4.27
C ARG A 240 -8.98 -14.14 -4.11
N ARG A 241 -8.89 -13.34 -5.18
CA ARG A 241 -8.36 -11.97 -5.12
C ARG A 241 -9.12 -11.07 -4.15
N LYS A 242 -10.46 -11.15 -4.12
CA LYS A 242 -11.27 -10.37 -3.17
C LYS A 242 -11.07 -10.83 -1.72
N MET A 243 -10.94 -12.14 -1.48
CA MET A 243 -10.62 -12.67 -0.16
C MET A 243 -9.24 -12.18 0.31
N GLN A 244 -8.23 -12.27 -0.56
CA GLN A 244 -6.89 -11.76 -0.31
C GLN A 244 -6.89 -10.25 -0.02
N SER A 245 -7.58 -9.44 -0.83
CA SER A 245 -7.76 -8.00 -0.57
C SER A 245 -8.45 -7.72 0.77
N ASN A 246 -9.47 -8.50 1.16
CA ASN A 246 -10.12 -8.31 2.46
C ASN A 246 -9.17 -8.58 3.64
N ILE A 247 -8.25 -9.56 3.52
CA ILE A 247 -7.25 -9.88 4.56
C ILE A 247 -6.26 -8.72 4.69
N LEU A 248 -5.69 -8.25 3.58
CA LEU A 248 -4.77 -7.11 3.54
C LEU A 248 -5.42 -5.83 4.11
N ASP A 249 -6.71 -5.62 3.80
CA ASP A 249 -7.52 -4.53 4.36
C ASP A 249 -7.83 -4.69 5.87
N GLY A 250 -7.50 -5.82 6.50
CA GLY A 250 -7.94 -6.16 7.86
C GLY A 250 -9.46 -6.30 8.01
N THR A 251 -10.18 -6.47 6.91
CA THR A 251 -11.65 -6.59 6.85
C THR A 251 -12.14 -8.02 6.61
N TYR A 252 -11.22 -8.99 6.60
CA TYR A 252 -11.54 -10.39 6.65
C TYR A 252 -12.10 -10.77 8.03
N HIS A 253 -13.10 -11.65 8.05
CA HIS A 253 -13.67 -12.22 9.26
C HIS A 253 -13.66 -13.74 9.10
N ILE A 254 -13.16 -14.42 10.13
CA ILE A 254 -13.20 -15.88 10.23
C ILE A 254 -14.64 -16.27 10.59
N GLY A 255 -15.22 -17.20 9.84
CA GLY A 255 -16.62 -17.61 10.00
C GLY A 255 -17.65 -16.66 9.38
N ALA A 256 -18.91 -16.77 9.81
CA ALA A 256 -20.01 -15.97 9.28
C ALA A 256 -19.88 -14.49 9.69
N LYS A 257 -20.24 -13.57 8.77
CA LYS A 257 -20.33 -12.14 9.12
C LYS A 257 -21.41 -11.92 10.19
N PRO A 258 -21.18 -11.08 11.22
CA PRO A 258 -22.22 -10.67 12.14
C PRO A 258 -23.43 -10.09 11.41
N LEU A 259 -24.65 -10.40 11.86
CA LEU A 259 -25.90 -9.94 11.25
C LEU A 259 -25.90 -8.42 11.03
N ILE A 260 -25.47 -7.66 12.03
CA ILE A 260 -25.37 -6.20 11.95
C ILE A 260 -24.45 -5.70 10.81
N THR A 261 -23.38 -6.44 10.49
CA THR A 261 -22.53 -6.14 9.33
C THR A 261 -23.29 -6.39 8.02
N LEU A 262 -24.11 -7.45 7.94
CA LEU A 262 -24.96 -7.74 6.78
C LEU A 262 -26.06 -6.69 6.61
N CYS A 263 -26.67 -6.21 7.70
CA CYS A 263 -27.66 -5.14 7.69
C CYS A 263 -27.04 -3.84 7.16
N ILE A 264 -25.91 -3.40 7.73
CA ILE A 264 -25.20 -2.19 7.27
C ILE A 264 -24.73 -2.33 5.81
N GLU A 265 -24.28 -3.52 5.39
CA GLU A 265 -23.93 -3.78 3.98
C GLU A 265 -25.12 -3.75 3.01
N THR A 266 -26.35 -3.97 3.51
CA THR A 266 -27.60 -3.97 2.76
C THR A 266 -28.22 -2.58 2.70
N LEU A 267 -28.20 -1.84 3.81
CA LEU A 267 -28.49 -0.40 3.85
C LEU A 267 -27.63 0.35 2.82
N ALA A 268 -26.31 0.15 2.86
CA ALA A 268 -25.38 0.77 1.90
C ALA A 268 -25.45 0.21 0.45
N LYS A 269 -26.46 -0.60 0.10
CA LYS A 269 -26.84 -0.94 -1.29
C LYS A 269 -28.17 -0.31 -1.71
N ASN A 270 -28.96 0.16 -0.74
CA ASN A 270 -30.30 0.70 -0.91
C ASN A 270 -30.39 2.09 -0.24
N VAL A 271 -29.28 2.85 -0.23
CA VAL A 271 -29.16 4.11 0.51
C VAL A 271 -30.16 5.14 0.00
N ASP A 272 -30.45 5.12 -1.30
CA ASP A 272 -31.43 5.97 -1.99
C ASP A 272 -32.90 5.63 -1.64
N ARG A 273 -33.12 4.66 -0.74
CA ARG A 273 -34.43 4.25 -0.20
C ARG A 273 -34.49 4.42 1.33
N SER A 274 -33.53 5.12 1.93
CA SER A 274 -33.44 5.34 3.37
C SER A 274 -33.85 6.78 3.68
N ASP A 275 -35.01 6.97 4.31
CA ASP A 275 -35.51 8.32 4.62
C ASP A 275 -34.80 8.93 5.84
N SER A 276 -34.50 8.11 6.86
CA SER A 276 -33.64 8.50 7.99
C SER A 276 -32.85 7.31 8.57
N LEU A 277 -31.95 7.60 9.51
CA LEU A 277 -31.18 6.61 10.30
C LEU A 277 -31.37 6.85 11.80
N ASP A 278 -32.56 7.31 12.19
CA ASP A 278 -32.83 7.74 13.55
C ASP A 278 -32.88 6.55 14.53
N GLY A 279 -32.50 6.80 15.79
CA GLY A 279 -32.51 5.79 16.86
C GLY A 279 -31.34 4.80 16.85
N PHE A 280 -30.41 4.85 15.88
CA PHE A 280 -29.18 4.06 15.95
C PHE A 280 -28.17 4.64 16.96
N PRO A 281 -27.57 3.82 17.84
CA PRO A 281 -26.47 4.28 18.71
C PRO A 281 -25.24 4.75 17.94
N ASP A 282 -24.48 5.70 18.49
CA ASP A 282 -23.30 6.33 17.85
C ASP A 282 -22.29 5.32 17.30
N HIS A 283 -22.03 4.23 18.03
CA HIS A 283 -21.10 3.18 17.61
C HIS A 283 -21.58 2.38 16.39
N ILE A 284 -22.87 2.44 16.06
CA ILE A 284 -23.45 1.91 14.83
C ILE A 284 -23.44 2.97 13.72
N MET A 285 -23.80 4.22 14.05
CA MET A 285 -23.71 5.34 13.10
C MET A 285 -22.29 5.53 12.56
N ASP A 286 -21.26 5.44 13.41
CA ASP A 286 -19.86 5.47 12.99
C ASP A 286 -19.49 4.29 12.07
N ARG A 287 -20.03 3.09 12.30
CA ARG A 287 -19.83 1.93 11.40
C ARG A 287 -20.50 2.11 10.05
N ILE A 288 -21.70 2.72 10.02
CA ILE A 288 -22.40 3.08 8.79
C ILE A 288 -21.58 4.12 8.02
N ALA A 289 -21.15 5.20 8.69
CA ALA A 289 -20.31 6.25 8.10
C ALA A 289 -19.00 5.71 7.51
N ARG A 290 -18.30 4.82 8.23
CA ARG A 290 -17.11 4.10 7.70
C ARG A 290 -17.42 3.32 6.42
N LEU A 291 -18.53 2.58 6.36
CA LEU A 291 -18.88 1.82 5.17
C LEU A 291 -19.29 2.73 4.01
N PHE A 292 -20.05 3.79 4.28
CA PHE A 292 -20.48 4.77 3.28
C PHE A 292 -19.25 5.42 2.63
N SER A 293 -18.27 5.87 3.43
CA SER A 293 -17.00 6.38 2.91
C SER A 293 -16.17 5.31 2.18
N LYS A 294 -16.06 4.07 2.70
CA LYS A 294 -15.35 2.97 1.98
C LYS A 294 -15.98 2.66 0.62
N ARG A 295 -17.29 2.90 0.45
CA ARG A 295 -18.02 2.75 -0.83
C ARG A 295 -18.17 4.07 -1.61
N ARG A 296 -17.60 5.19 -1.15
CA ARG A 296 -17.77 6.55 -1.71
C ARG A 296 -19.23 6.98 -1.90
N LEU A 297 -20.10 6.56 -0.98
CA LEU A 297 -21.52 6.87 -0.96
C LEU A 297 -21.83 8.20 -0.26
N LEU A 298 -20.98 8.64 0.68
CA LEU A 298 -21.16 9.93 1.36
C LEU A 298 -21.11 11.09 0.35
N ASN A 299 -22.15 11.92 0.37
CA ASN A 299 -22.43 13.02 -0.55
C ASN A 299 -23.45 13.98 0.11
N PRO A 300 -23.79 15.15 -0.46
CA PRO A 300 -24.67 16.15 0.14
C PRO A 300 -26.05 15.62 0.59
N HIS A 301 -26.65 14.72 -0.20
CA HIS A 301 -27.95 14.12 0.11
C HIS A 301 -27.83 13.11 1.27
N THR A 302 -26.88 12.18 1.17
CA THR A 302 -26.66 11.13 2.19
C THR A 302 -26.03 11.65 3.49
N LEU A 303 -25.45 12.86 3.49
CA LEU A 303 -24.97 13.53 4.69
C LEU A 303 -26.12 13.79 5.68
N ASN A 304 -27.31 14.18 5.18
CA ASN A 304 -28.47 14.50 6.02
C ASN A 304 -28.91 13.31 6.90
N LEU A 305 -28.65 12.07 6.47
CA LEU A 305 -28.91 10.86 7.26
C LEU A 305 -28.11 10.78 8.57
N PHE A 306 -27.10 11.64 8.74
CA PHE A 306 -26.27 11.72 9.95
C PHE A 306 -26.49 13.01 10.75
N LEU A 307 -27.30 13.97 10.24
CA LEU A 307 -27.48 15.29 10.84
C LEU A 307 -28.82 15.38 11.56
N GLN A 308 -28.76 15.54 12.89
CA GLN A 308 -29.91 15.87 13.73
C GLN A 308 -29.52 16.98 14.73
N PRO A 309 -30.49 17.75 15.27
CA PRO A 309 -30.22 18.82 16.24
C PRO A 309 -29.41 18.37 17.47
N TRP A 310 -29.68 17.14 17.93
CA TRP A 310 -29.04 16.50 19.07
C TRP A 310 -27.79 15.68 18.72
N THR A 311 -27.30 15.71 17.47
CA THR A 311 -26.10 14.94 17.09
C THR A 311 -24.85 15.52 17.77
N THR A 312 -24.30 14.76 18.72
CA THR A 312 -23.08 15.12 19.47
C THR A 312 -21.78 14.73 18.75
N MET A 313 -21.83 13.81 17.78
CA MET A 313 -20.64 13.29 17.08
C MET A 313 -20.86 13.11 15.57
N ILE A 314 -19.98 13.71 14.76
CA ILE A 314 -19.96 13.55 13.29
C ILE A 314 -18.60 13.02 12.83
N ASN A 315 -18.61 11.85 12.19
CA ASN A 315 -17.41 11.18 11.68
C ASN A 315 -17.43 11.00 10.15
N ILE A 316 -16.92 12.00 9.42
CA ILE A 316 -16.73 11.95 7.97
C ILE A 316 -15.39 11.26 7.65
N TYR A 317 -15.45 10.06 7.07
CA TYR A 317 -14.25 9.25 6.75
C TYR A 317 -13.70 9.46 5.34
N ASP A 318 -14.49 10.04 4.44
CA ASP A 318 -14.14 10.49 3.08
C ASP A 318 -15.14 11.57 2.66
N GLY A 319 -14.77 12.84 2.81
CA GLY A 319 -15.55 14.03 2.51
C GLY A 319 -15.26 14.64 1.15
N ALA A 320 -14.59 13.92 0.24
CA ALA A 320 -14.17 14.43 -1.07
C ALA A 320 -15.34 14.81 -2.03
N LYS A 321 -16.59 14.49 -1.66
CA LYS A 321 -17.82 14.85 -2.39
C LYS A 321 -18.64 15.97 -1.73
N LEU A 322 -18.18 16.52 -0.61
CA LEU A 322 -18.88 17.57 0.14
C LEU A 322 -18.33 18.95 -0.22
N SER A 323 -19.21 19.94 -0.36
CA SER A 323 -18.90 21.35 -0.57
C SER A 323 -18.67 22.09 0.77
N ALA A 324 -18.31 23.37 0.70
CA ALA A 324 -18.24 24.24 1.88
C ALA A 324 -19.63 24.37 2.57
N ASP A 325 -20.69 24.59 1.78
CA ASP A 325 -22.08 24.67 2.26
C ASP A 325 -22.51 23.41 3.00
N ASP A 326 -22.04 22.23 2.56
CA ASP A 326 -22.33 20.97 3.24
C ASP A 326 -21.66 20.90 4.62
N TYR A 327 -20.42 21.39 4.76
CA TYR A 327 -19.79 21.49 6.08
C TYR A 327 -20.47 22.54 6.96
N ILE A 328 -20.83 23.70 6.41
CA ILE A 328 -21.60 24.74 7.12
C ILE A 328 -22.94 24.17 7.62
N ARG A 329 -23.65 23.39 6.78
CA ARG A 329 -24.89 22.69 7.13
C ARG A 329 -24.75 21.76 8.33
N ILE A 330 -23.60 21.11 8.51
CA ILE A 330 -23.33 20.29 9.71
C ILE A 330 -23.44 21.14 10.98
N PHE A 331 -22.77 22.29 11.02
CA PHE A 331 -22.77 23.19 12.19
C PHE A 331 -24.06 24.03 12.32
N GLN A 332 -24.84 24.17 11.24
CA GLN A 332 -26.20 24.71 11.29
C GLN A 332 -27.18 23.75 11.96
N VAL A 333 -27.15 22.46 11.57
CA VAL A 333 -28.12 21.45 12.04
C VAL A 333 -27.68 20.86 13.37
N ALA A 334 -26.46 20.32 13.49
CA ALA A 334 -25.96 19.68 14.69
C ALA A 334 -25.47 20.71 15.72
N SER A 335 -26.41 21.47 16.31
CA SER A 335 -26.10 22.53 17.27
C SER A 335 -25.46 22.05 18.57
N SER A 336 -25.63 20.76 18.92
CA SER A 336 -25.06 20.12 20.12
C SER A 336 -23.79 19.31 19.84
N LEU A 337 -23.10 19.59 18.74
CA LEU A 337 -21.92 18.85 18.29
C LEU A 337 -20.70 19.09 19.20
N GLU A 338 -20.19 18.02 19.81
CA GLU A 338 -18.97 18.04 20.65
C GLU A 338 -17.76 17.40 19.93
N ASP A 339 -17.98 16.34 19.14
CA ASP A 339 -16.94 15.58 18.45
C ASP A 339 -17.07 15.71 16.92
N PHE A 340 -16.27 16.60 16.32
CA PHE A 340 -16.21 16.76 14.86
C PHE A 340 -14.97 16.10 14.25
N LYS A 341 -15.20 15.35 13.16
CA LYS A 341 -14.14 14.74 12.36
C LYS A 341 -14.48 14.77 10.88
N ALA A 342 -13.58 15.34 10.09
CA ALA A 342 -13.58 15.22 8.64
C ALA A 342 -12.25 14.71 8.06
N ARG A 343 -12.34 13.86 7.04
CA ARG A 343 -11.21 13.37 6.24
C ARG A 343 -11.44 13.64 4.77
N ASN A 344 -10.35 13.86 4.03
CA ASN A 344 -10.37 14.36 2.65
C ASN A 344 -11.21 15.65 2.55
N ALA A 345 -11.09 16.49 3.58
CA ALA A 345 -11.95 17.65 3.82
C ALA A 345 -11.47 18.88 3.04
N ILE A 346 -11.21 18.71 1.75
CA ILE A 346 -10.56 19.73 0.89
C ILE A 346 -11.40 21.01 0.81
N GLN A 347 -12.73 20.88 0.83
CA GLN A 347 -13.67 22.01 0.82
C GLN A 347 -13.95 22.60 2.23
N PHE A 348 -13.32 22.06 3.28
CA PHE A 348 -13.27 22.74 4.58
C PHE A 348 -12.20 23.84 4.47
N LYS A 349 -12.68 25.04 4.14
CA LYS A 349 -11.89 26.26 3.86
C LYS A 349 -12.21 27.36 4.89
N ASP A 350 -11.53 28.50 4.80
CA ASP A 350 -11.73 29.64 5.71
C ASP A 350 -13.20 30.02 5.95
N GLU A 351 -14.04 30.09 4.92
CA GLU A 351 -15.49 30.35 5.04
C GLU A 351 -16.22 29.39 6.01
N VAL A 352 -15.81 28.11 6.00
CA VAL A 352 -16.38 27.10 6.91
C VAL A 352 -15.86 27.30 8.33
N MET A 353 -14.58 27.68 8.48
CA MET A 353 -14.00 27.98 9.80
C MET A 353 -14.60 29.25 10.40
N ASP A 354 -14.80 30.31 9.61
CA ASP A 354 -15.44 31.54 10.08
C ASP A 354 -16.90 31.29 10.47
N TYR A 355 -17.62 30.43 9.73
CA TYR A 355 -18.92 29.95 10.19
C TYR A 355 -18.85 29.25 11.55
N VAL A 356 -17.89 28.34 11.77
CA VAL A 356 -17.66 27.67 13.07
C VAL A 356 -17.33 28.69 14.18
N LEU A 357 -16.51 29.71 13.89
CA LEU A 357 -16.18 30.78 14.82
C LEU A 357 -17.43 31.58 15.24
N SER A 358 -18.31 31.91 14.30
CA SER A 358 -19.58 32.62 14.53
C SER A 358 -20.60 31.90 15.43
N ARG A 359 -20.36 30.63 15.80
CA ARG A 359 -21.26 29.85 16.67
C ARG A 359 -20.80 29.94 18.14
N ASP A 360 -21.30 30.93 18.87
CA ASP A 360 -20.93 31.13 20.28
C ASP A 360 -21.22 29.91 21.17
N LYS A 361 -22.33 29.21 20.92
CA LYS A 361 -22.78 28.04 21.68
C LYS A 361 -22.11 26.71 21.27
N LEU A 362 -21.20 26.72 20.30
CA LEU A 362 -20.56 25.50 19.77
C LEU A 362 -19.30 25.16 20.57
N GLU A 363 -19.42 24.26 21.54
CA GLU A 363 -18.31 23.80 22.39
C GLU A 363 -17.74 22.45 21.92
N LEU A 364 -16.85 22.51 20.93
CA LEU A 364 -16.16 21.30 20.44
C LEU A 364 -15.19 20.75 21.50
N ARG A 365 -15.41 19.52 21.93
CA ARG A 365 -14.46 18.75 22.77
C ARG A 365 -13.39 18.06 21.94
N SER A 366 -13.68 17.66 20.70
CA SER A 366 -12.65 17.22 19.77
C SER A 366 -12.85 17.75 18.36
N PHE A 367 -11.75 18.22 17.80
CA PHE A 367 -11.67 18.68 16.43
C PHE A 367 -10.63 17.84 15.67
N TYR A 368 -11.08 17.19 14.61
CA TYR A 368 -10.24 16.43 13.69
C TYR A 368 -10.45 16.94 12.27
N LEU A 369 -9.36 17.38 11.64
CA LEU A 369 -9.30 17.67 10.20
C LEU A 369 -8.19 16.88 9.53
N TYR A 370 -8.49 16.34 8.35
CA TYR A 370 -7.52 15.74 7.44
C TYR A 370 -7.74 16.27 6.02
N GLY A 371 -6.67 16.82 5.42
CA GLY A 371 -6.71 17.33 4.05
C GLY A 371 -7.41 18.69 3.89
N ALA A 372 -7.56 19.45 4.98
CA ALA A 372 -8.17 20.77 5.00
C ALA A 372 -7.13 21.86 4.68
N ASN A 373 -6.55 21.78 3.49
CA ASN A 373 -5.46 22.66 3.03
C ASN A 373 -5.88 24.12 2.76
N LEU A 374 -7.18 24.42 2.81
CA LEU A 374 -7.75 25.74 2.51
C LEU A 374 -8.18 26.52 3.76
N VAL A 375 -7.78 26.05 4.95
CA VAL A 375 -7.87 26.82 6.20
C VAL A 375 -6.53 27.51 6.45
N SER A 376 -6.51 28.83 6.52
CA SER A 376 -5.33 29.67 6.70
C SER A 376 -4.80 29.68 8.13
N ASP A 377 -3.54 30.09 8.29
CA ASP A 377 -2.87 30.28 9.59
C ASP A 377 -3.64 31.24 10.50
N GLU A 378 -4.28 32.26 9.93
CA GLU A 378 -5.12 33.23 10.65
C GLU A 378 -6.35 32.55 11.23
N MET A 379 -7.09 31.78 10.41
CA MET A 379 -8.28 31.07 10.87
C MET A 379 -7.95 29.96 11.88
N TRP A 380 -6.80 29.29 11.75
CA TRP A 380 -6.29 28.39 12.79
C TRP A 380 -5.97 29.14 14.09
N SER A 381 -5.31 30.31 14.01
CA SER A 381 -4.98 31.13 15.18
C SER A 381 -6.24 31.61 15.91
N ARG A 382 -7.23 32.09 15.16
CA ARG A 382 -8.55 32.48 15.68
C ARG A 382 -9.28 31.30 16.31
N PHE A 383 -9.34 30.15 15.64
CA PHE A 383 -9.97 28.94 16.17
C PHE A 383 -9.38 28.48 17.51
N ILE A 384 -8.04 28.47 17.63
CA ILE A 384 -7.39 28.12 18.89
C ILE A 384 -7.70 29.14 19.99
N LYS A 385 -7.71 30.44 19.69
CA LYS A 385 -7.99 31.49 20.68
C LYS A 385 -9.46 31.55 21.12
N GLU A 386 -10.39 31.48 20.16
CA GLU A 386 -11.83 31.69 20.37
C GLU A 386 -12.57 30.41 20.79
N LYS A 387 -12.11 29.22 20.35
CA LYS A 387 -12.77 27.92 20.61
C LYS A 387 -11.88 26.89 21.34
N GLY A 388 -10.69 27.28 21.78
CA GLY A 388 -9.70 26.38 22.38
C GLY A 388 -10.06 25.82 23.77
N GLY A 389 -10.77 26.58 24.59
CA GLY A 389 -11.06 26.27 26.00
C GLY A 389 -11.63 24.86 26.26
N PRO A 390 -12.72 24.44 25.59
CA PRO A 390 -13.32 23.11 25.77
C PRO A 390 -12.57 21.97 25.07
N LEU A 391 -11.56 22.24 24.23
CA LEU A 391 -10.89 21.19 23.45
C LEU A 391 -10.10 20.23 24.34
N THR A 392 -10.54 18.98 24.35
CA THR A 392 -9.81 17.84 24.93
C THR A 392 -8.97 17.10 23.88
N GLY A 393 -9.28 17.25 22.59
CA GLY A 393 -8.56 16.57 21.52
C GLY A 393 -8.48 17.33 20.19
N LEU A 394 -7.30 17.82 19.84
CA LEU A 394 -6.98 18.46 18.55
C LEU A 394 -6.16 17.50 17.68
N ARG A 395 -6.61 17.27 16.44
CA ARG A 395 -6.02 16.27 15.54
C ARG A 395 -5.97 16.78 14.10
N VAL A 396 -4.81 17.31 13.70
CA VAL A 396 -4.61 17.97 12.40
C VAL A 396 -3.67 17.14 11.52
N TYR A 397 -4.13 16.80 10.32
CA TYR A 397 -3.43 15.95 9.36
C TYR A 397 -3.42 16.57 7.97
N TYR A 398 -2.27 16.64 7.31
CA TYR A 398 -2.13 17.14 5.94
C TYR A 398 -2.90 18.47 5.77
N THR A 399 -2.49 19.50 6.51
CA THR A 399 -2.89 20.90 6.26
C THR A 399 -1.70 21.72 5.71
N ASP A 400 -0.71 21.00 5.16
CA ASP A 400 0.53 21.47 4.56
C ASP A 400 1.16 22.68 5.25
N LYS A 401 0.93 23.90 4.75
CA LYS A 401 1.63 25.12 5.18
C LYS A 401 0.83 26.00 6.15
N HIS A 402 -0.31 25.54 6.68
CA HIS A 402 -1.22 26.39 7.46
C HIS A 402 -1.37 26.02 8.94
N PHE A 403 -0.64 25.02 9.40
CA PHE A 403 -0.55 24.67 10.82
C PHE A 403 0.94 24.55 11.19
N GLY A 404 1.45 25.56 11.90
CA GLY A 404 2.89 25.73 12.17
C GLY A 404 3.24 25.85 13.65
N ASP A 405 4.49 26.23 13.90
CA ASP A 405 5.02 26.46 15.25
C ASP A 405 4.27 27.57 16.00
N GLU A 406 3.80 28.58 15.27
CA GLU A 406 3.01 29.70 15.78
C GLU A 406 1.68 29.22 16.37
N ILE A 407 1.02 28.26 15.70
CA ILE A 407 -0.24 27.67 16.17
C ILE A 407 0.01 26.75 17.36
N LEU A 408 1.11 26.00 17.37
CA LEU A 408 1.50 25.16 18.49
C LEU A 408 1.82 25.99 19.75
N ALA A 409 2.43 27.16 19.58
CA ALA A 409 2.75 28.09 20.67
C ALA A 409 1.50 28.63 21.40
N LEU A 410 0.33 28.68 20.74
CA LEU A 410 -0.94 29.09 21.36
C LEU A 410 -1.58 27.99 22.22
N LEU A 411 -1.33 26.71 21.93
CA LEU A 411 -2.04 25.60 22.60
C LEU A 411 -1.88 25.56 24.15
N PRO A 412 -0.71 25.86 24.75
CA PRO A 412 -0.56 25.85 26.21
C PRO A 412 -1.40 26.91 26.93
N GLU A 413 -1.71 28.03 26.26
CA GLU A 413 -2.46 29.16 26.82
C GLU A 413 -3.97 28.98 26.60
N TYR A 414 -4.38 28.68 25.37
CA TYR A 414 -5.79 28.69 24.97
C TYR A 414 -6.47 27.31 25.01
N CYS A 415 -5.73 26.21 25.19
CA CYS A 415 -6.28 24.84 25.26
C CYS A 415 -5.91 24.11 26.57
N PRO A 416 -6.30 24.62 27.76
CA PRO A 416 -5.88 24.08 29.06
C PRO A 416 -6.37 22.64 29.30
N ASN A 417 -7.46 22.23 28.66
CA ASN A 417 -8.06 20.90 28.79
C ASN A 417 -7.50 19.87 27.78
N LEU A 418 -6.49 20.22 26.98
CA LEU A 418 -6.03 19.40 25.86
C LEU A 418 -5.33 18.12 26.32
N GLN A 419 -6.02 16.98 26.19
CA GLN A 419 -5.50 15.66 26.54
C GLN A 419 -4.92 14.92 25.33
N ARG A 420 -5.28 15.30 24.10
CA ARG A 420 -4.89 14.59 22.89
C ARG A 420 -4.48 15.56 21.77
N LEU A 421 -3.19 15.54 21.43
CA LEU A 421 -2.65 16.31 20.32
C LEU A 421 -2.11 15.36 19.24
N LYS A 422 -2.51 15.57 17.98
CA LYS A 422 -1.91 14.90 16.83
C LYS A 422 -1.62 15.90 15.71
N VAL A 423 -0.37 15.88 15.24
CA VAL A 423 0.17 16.78 14.21
C VAL A 423 0.89 15.93 13.17
N TYR A 424 0.31 15.83 11.96
CA TYR A 424 0.72 14.88 10.93
C TYR A 424 0.83 15.57 9.57
N HIS A 425 1.99 15.50 8.91
CA HIS A 425 2.30 16.13 7.62
C HIS A 425 1.95 17.62 7.54
N ASN A 426 2.29 18.36 8.59
CA ASN A 426 2.22 19.81 8.61
C ASN A 426 3.65 20.34 8.50
N GLN A 427 3.93 21.08 7.42
CA GLN A 427 5.27 21.39 6.93
C GLN A 427 5.94 22.55 7.70
N LYS A 428 5.14 23.44 8.31
CA LYS A 428 5.63 24.55 9.15
C LYS A 428 6.00 24.15 10.58
N VAL A 429 5.83 22.89 10.96
CA VAL A 429 6.14 22.44 12.33
C VAL A 429 7.59 22.02 12.41
N THR A 430 8.36 22.65 13.30
CA THR A 430 9.78 22.42 13.54
C THR A 430 10.04 22.15 15.03
N ASP A 431 11.31 22.03 15.42
CA ASP A 431 11.74 21.94 16.81
C ASP A 431 11.15 23.05 17.70
N ASN A 432 10.94 24.27 17.18
CA ASN A 432 10.38 25.35 17.99
C ASN A 432 8.94 25.05 18.43
N GLY A 433 8.07 24.57 17.54
CA GLY A 433 6.71 24.16 17.88
C GLY A 433 6.67 22.92 18.75
N ILE A 434 7.55 21.93 18.51
CA ILE A 434 7.65 20.75 19.37
C ILE A 434 8.02 21.15 20.81
N LYS A 435 8.95 22.08 21.00
CA LYS A 435 9.33 22.59 22.33
C LYS A 435 8.13 23.16 23.12
N THR A 436 7.20 23.86 22.45
CA THR A 436 6.02 24.44 23.12
C THR A 436 5.03 23.39 23.63
N ILE A 437 4.96 22.22 22.99
CA ILE A 437 4.13 21.07 23.44
C ILE A 437 4.52 20.64 24.86
N GLY A 438 5.77 20.83 25.27
CA GLY A 438 6.26 20.55 26.62
C GLY A 438 5.51 21.29 27.74
N ASN A 439 4.81 22.38 27.41
CA ASN A 439 4.05 23.18 28.37
C ASN A 439 2.60 22.66 28.57
N ILE A 440 2.11 21.75 27.72
CA ILE A 440 0.72 21.26 27.76
C ILE A 440 0.59 20.10 28.78
N LYS A 441 0.57 20.43 30.07
CA LYS A 441 0.61 19.48 31.20
C LYS A 441 -0.61 18.56 31.36
N SER A 442 -1.65 18.77 30.55
CA SER A 442 -2.85 17.96 30.46
C SER A 442 -2.72 16.77 29.49
N LEU A 443 -1.66 16.71 28.67
CA LEU A 443 -1.51 15.72 27.61
C LEU A 443 -1.45 14.27 28.13
N LYS A 444 -2.31 13.43 27.57
CA LYS A 444 -2.33 11.97 27.70
C LYS A 444 -1.94 11.25 26.41
N HIS A 445 -2.15 11.86 25.25
CA HIS A 445 -1.85 11.25 23.97
C HIS A 445 -1.19 12.24 23.01
N LEU A 446 0.09 12.00 22.73
CA LEU A 446 0.85 12.75 21.74
C LEU A 446 1.09 11.88 20.50
N GLY A 447 0.88 12.46 19.32
CA GLY A 447 1.27 11.85 18.05
C GLY A 447 1.89 12.87 17.10
N ILE A 448 3.15 12.67 16.74
CA ILE A 448 3.91 13.54 15.84
C ILE A 448 4.34 12.72 14.62
N HIS A 449 4.13 13.28 13.44
CA HIS A 449 4.65 12.76 12.17
C HIS A 449 4.80 13.93 11.19
N VAL A 450 5.92 14.65 11.24
CA VAL A 450 6.13 15.87 10.43
C VAL A 450 7.25 15.64 9.41
N GLN A 451 7.30 16.47 8.36
CA GLN A 451 8.35 16.36 7.34
C GLN A 451 9.69 16.94 7.81
N SER A 452 9.64 17.91 8.74
CA SER A 452 10.81 18.51 9.37
C SER A 452 11.58 17.48 10.19
N GLN A 453 12.91 17.56 10.13
CA GLN A 453 13.83 16.70 10.87
C GLN A 453 13.89 17.14 12.34
N ILE A 454 12.91 16.72 13.14
CA ILE A 454 12.84 17.02 14.58
C ILE A 454 14.00 16.34 15.32
N THR A 455 14.64 17.03 16.25
CA THR A 455 15.81 16.51 16.98
C THR A 455 15.46 15.87 18.33
N SER A 456 16.21 14.85 18.73
CA SER A 456 16.13 14.26 20.08
C SER A 456 16.34 15.29 21.18
N LYS A 457 17.26 16.24 20.97
CA LYS A 457 17.58 17.33 21.90
C LYS A 457 16.39 18.21 22.27
N VAL A 458 15.34 18.23 21.45
CA VAL A 458 14.08 18.93 21.74
C VAL A 458 12.98 17.96 22.15
N MET A 459 12.89 16.79 21.51
CA MET A 459 11.89 15.77 21.84
C MET A 459 12.08 15.17 23.25
N ALA A 460 13.31 14.90 23.66
CA ALA A 460 13.62 14.32 24.98
C ALA A 460 13.22 15.28 26.14
N PRO A 461 13.60 16.58 26.16
CA PRO A 461 13.06 17.53 27.13
C PRO A 461 11.54 17.67 27.07
N THR A 462 10.95 17.64 25.87
CA THR A 462 9.48 17.70 25.69
C THR A 462 8.80 16.51 26.38
N ILE A 463 9.30 15.29 26.18
CA ILE A 463 8.81 14.06 26.82
C ILE A 463 9.01 14.14 28.34
N LEU A 464 10.18 14.55 28.83
CA LEU A 464 10.42 14.75 30.27
C LEU A 464 9.40 15.70 30.91
N SER A 465 8.92 16.68 30.14
CA SER A 465 7.98 17.71 30.58
C SER A 465 6.51 17.24 30.69
N ILE A 466 6.11 16.20 29.95
CA ILE A 466 4.71 15.72 29.86
C ILE A 466 4.52 14.21 30.17
N GLY A 467 5.60 13.45 30.30
CA GLY A 467 5.59 11.98 30.25
C GLY A 467 4.80 11.29 31.36
N GLU A 468 4.69 11.90 32.55
CA GLU A 468 4.05 11.32 33.73
C GLU A 468 2.60 10.86 33.45
N LYS A 469 1.80 11.73 32.83
CA LYS A 469 0.40 11.48 32.46
C LYS A 469 0.23 10.85 31.08
N LEU A 470 1.31 10.65 30.34
CA LEU A 470 1.26 10.22 28.96
C LEU A 470 0.88 8.74 28.85
N GLU A 471 -0.30 8.46 28.32
CA GLU A 471 -0.83 7.12 28.04
C GLU A 471 -0.46 6.64 26.63
N THR A 472 -0.18 7.57 25.70
CA THR A 472 0.24 7.27 24.33
C THR A 472 1.30 8.24 23.82
N LEU A 473 2.43 7.68 23.37
CA LEU A 473 3.44 8.38 22.58
C LEU A 473 3.50 7.72 21.20
N SER A 474 3.50 8.53 20.13
CA SER A 474 3.53 8.04 18.75
C SER A 474 4.33 8.97 17.85
N LEU A 475 5.63 8.76 17.83
CA LEU A 475 6.57 9.38 16.88
C LEU A 475 6.63 8.49 15.64
N ARG A 476 6.37 9.02 14.44
CA ARG A 476 6.44 8.25 13.18
C ARG A 476 7.39 8.92 12.20
N MET A 477 8.11 8.09 11.44
CA MET A 477 9.16 8.51 10.51
C MET A 477 10.12 9.50 11.17
N PHE A 478 10.51 9.17 12.41
CA PHE A 478 11.34 10.03 13.27
C PHE A 478 12.77 9.51 13.20
N TYR A 479 13.40 9.75 12.05
CA TYR A 479 14.71 9.22 11.67
C TYR A 479 15.78 9.50 12.73
N ASN A 480 15.89 10.77 13.14
CA ASN A 480 16.90 11.23 14.09
C ASN A 480 16.60 10.91 15.56
N ALA A 481 15.63 10.04 15.88
CA ALA A 481 15.41 9.66 17.28
C ALA A 481 16.56 8.77 17.74
N ASP A 482 17.22 9.16 18.83
CA ASP A 482 18.32 8.43 19.47
C ASP A 482 17.95 8.03 20.91
N ASP A 483 18.92 7.51 21.65
CA ASP A 483 18.74 6.99 23.00
C ASP A 483 18.43 8.07 24.05
N GLU A 484 18.64 9.37 23.77
CA GLU A 484 18.14 10.45 24.64
C GLU A 484 16.61 10.41 24.75
N VAL A 485 15.92 10.05 23.66
CA VAL A 485 14.46 9.88 23.62
C VAL A 485 14.04 8.67 24.44
N LEU A 486 14.75 7.55 24.34
CA LEU A 486 14.48 6.34 25.13
C LEU A 486 14.71 6.59 26.62
N ALA A 487 15.82 7.24 26.99
CA ALA A 487 16.12 7.64 28.36
C ALA A 487 15.08 8.62 28.93
N ALA A 488 14.60 9.58 28.14
CA ALA A 488 13.53 10.49 28.54
C ALA A 488 12.21 9.75 28.85
N ILE A 489 11.84 8.77 28.00
CA ILE A 489 10.67 7.90 28.21
C ILE A 489 10.86 7.08 29.50
N LYS A 490 12.01 6.42 29.69
CA LYS A 490 12.31 5.66 30.91
C LYS A 490 12.19 6.53 32.16
N LYS A 491 12.79 7.72 32.12
CA LYS A 491 12.86 8.65 33.25
C LYS A 491 11.51 9.24 33.64
N SER A 492 10.63 9.58 32.69
CA SER A 492 9.39 10.34 32.96
C SER A 492 8.08 9.55 32.81
N CYS A 493 7.98 8.62 31.87
CA CYS A 493 6.72 7.94 31.59
C CYS A 493 6.36 6.94 32.69
N ARG A 494 5.14 7.08 33.24
CA ARG A 494 4.57 6.19 34.28
C ARG A 494 3.18 5.65 33.95
N SER A 495 2.54 6.20 32.93
CA SER A 495 1.16 5.88 32.53
C SER A 495 1.05 5.26 31.13
N LEU A 496 2.17 5.09 30.42
CA LEU A 496 2.19 4.75 29.01
C LEU A 496 1.58 3.37 28.78
N ARG A 497 0.65 3.25 27.84
CA ARG A 497 0.07 1.96 27.39
C ARG A 497 0.32 1.69 25.91
N LYS A 498 0.64 2.73 25.15
CA LYS A 498 1.03 2.63 23.75
C LYS A 498 2.29 3.45 23.49
N LEU A 499 3.32 2.76 23.00
CA LEU A 499 4.55 3.37 22.50
C LEU A 499 4.68 3.08 21.01
N ARG A 500 4.99 4.12 20.24
CA ARG A 500 5.40 4.00 18.85
C ARG A 500 6.53 4.97 18.57
N ILE A 501 7.60 4.45 17.98
CA ILE A 501 8.71 5.20 17.39
C ILE A 501 9.04 4.42 16.11
N THR A 502 8.94 5.03 14.92
CA THR A 502 9.20 4.31 13.66
C THR A 502 10.26 5.00 12.82
N ASP A 503 10.96 4.18 12.04
CA ASP A 503 11.99 4.55 11.06
C ASP A 503 13.23 5.26 11.65
N SER A 504 13.51 5.10 12.95
CA SER A 504 14.76 5.58 13.57
C SER A 504 15.96 4.78 13.10
N ASP A 505 17.05 5.47 12.77
CA ASP A 505 18.34 4.89 12.41
C ASP A 505 19.47 5.32 13.36
N LYS A 506 19.12 5.83 14.56
CA LYS A 506 20.07 6.31 15.60
C LYS A 506 19.91 5.66 16.97
N MET A 507 18.73 5.12 17.32
CA MET A 507 18.55 4.35 18.56
C MET A 507 19.39 3.07 18.54
N THR A 508 19.86 2.62 19.70
CA THR A 508 20.66 1.39 19.84
C THR A 508 19.91 0.28 20.59
N ASP A 509 20.35 -0.96 20.44
CA ASP A 509 19.83 -2.10 21.21
C ASP A 509 20.16 -1.97 22.70
N GLU A 510 21.24 -1.27 23.06
CA GLU A 510 21.54 -0.90 24.44
C GLU A 510 20.49 0.08 24.97
N GLY A 511 20.15 1.12 24.22
CA GLY A 511 19.08 2.07 24.57
C GLY A 511 17.71 1.41 24.72
N PHE A 512 17.36 0.46 23.85
CA PHE A 512 16.14 -0.35 24.00
C PHE A 512 16.21 -1.29 25.21
N THR A 513 17.36 -1.91 25.45
CA THR A 513 17.60 -2.77 26.63
C THR A 513 17.46 -1.98 27.92
N ASP A 514 18.05 -0.78 28.00
CA ASP A 514 17.91 0.13 29.13
C ASP A 514 16.44 0.53 29.32
N LEU A 515 15.76 1.00 28.26
CA LEU A 515 14.35 1.43 28.35
C LEU A 515 13.45 0.37 29.00
N PHE A 516 13.62 -0.91 28.67
CA PHE A 516 12.77 -1.97 29.22
C PHE A 516 13.32 -2.62 30.51
N SER A 517 14.54 -2.27 30.94
CA SER A 517 15.14 -2.76 32.19
C SER A 517 14.72 -1.89 33.38
N ASP A 518 14.10 -2.52 34.37
CA ASP A 518 13.62 -1.92 35.63
C ASP A 518 12.69 -0.70 35.51
N TRP A 519 12.12 -0.48 34.33
CA TRP A 519 11.22 0.62 34.03
C TRP A 519 9.97 0.55 34.92
N LYS A 520 9.62 1.70 35.53
CA LYS A 520 8.50 1.80 36.47
C LYS A 520 7.15 2.05 35.80
N ASN A 521 7.10 1.99 34.47
CA ASN A 521 5.87 2.08 33.71
C ASN A 521 5.16 0.71 33.71
N PRO A 522 3.83 0.63 33.77
CA PRO A 522 3.11 -0.63 33.63
C PRO A 522 3.37 -1.28 32.25
N PRO A 523 3.11 -2.59 32.11
CA PRO A 523 3.22 -3.29 30.83
C PRO A 523 2.47 -2.57 29.69
N LEU A 524 3.12 -2.45 28.54
CA LEU A 524 2.53 -1.83 27.35
C LEU A 524 1.54 -2.77 26.66
N HIS A 525 0.45 -2.21 26.12
CA HIS A 525 -0.56 -2.94 25.35
C HIS A 525 -0.31 -2.88 23.83
N LYS A 526 0.33 -1.82 23.34
CA LYS A 526 0.73 -1.71 21.93
C LYS A 526 2.13 -1.14 21.80
N ILE A 527 2.98 -1.84 21.04
CA ILE A 527 4.34 -1.44 20.71
C ILE A 527 4.50 -1.48 19.20
N ASP A 528 5.18 -0.47 18.66
CA ASP A 528 5.33 -0.29 17.22
C ASP A 528 6.69 0.38 16.95
N PHE A 529 7.68 -0.45 16.66
CA PHE A 529 9.08 -0.11 16.40
C PHE A 529 9.50 -0.42 14.96
N GLU A 530 8.54 -0.34 14.02
CA GLU A 530 8.76 -0.50 12.59
C GLU A 530 10.00 0.27 12.12
N LYS A 531 10.96 -0.45 11.53
CA LYS A 531 12.20 0.07 10.96
C LYS A 531 13.06 0.89 11.94
N CYS A 532 12.95 0.67 13.25
CA CYS A 532 14.04 1.03 14.17
C CYS A 532 15.21 0.08 13.92
N ARG A 533 16.11 0.46 13.00
CA ARG A 533 17.14 -0.41 12.41
C ARG A 533 18.34 0.38 11.89
N HIS A 534 19.51 -0.24 11.96
CA HIS A 534 20.69 0.19 11.20
C HIS A 534 20.38 0.35 9.70
N LEU A 535 20.92 1.38 9.03
CA LEU A 535 20.69 1.70 7.61
C LEU A 535 21.97 1.74 6.75
N ASP A 536 22.74 0.65 6.70
CA ASP A 536 23.74 0.42 5.65
C ASP A 536 23.17 -0.41 4.48
N SER A 537 23.54 -0.03 3.25
CA SER A 537 23.18 -0.65 1.98
C SER A 537 24.31 -1.48 1.33
N THR A 538 25.56 -1.22 1.72
CA THR A 538 26.77 -1.93 1.31
C THR A 538 27.04 -3.15 2.18
N GLN A 539 26.89 -3.01 3.50
CA GLN A 539 27.07 -4.08 4.49
C GLN A 539 25.82 -4.25 5.36
N PRO A 540 24.64 -4.56 4.77
CA PRO A 540 23.35 -4.55 5.46
C PRO A 540 23.19 -5.55 6.62
N ARG A 541 24.15 -6.48 6.80
CA ARG A 541 24.17 -7.45 7.90
C ARG A 541 25.14 -7.06 9.02
N ASP A 542 26.13 -6.22 8.74
CA ASP A 542 27.01 -5.72 9.80
C ASP A 542 26.28 -4.63 10.60
N ASN A 543 26.50 -4.61 11.91
CA ASN A 543 25.87 -3.69 12.86
C ASN A 543 26.65 -3.64 14.17
N LEU A 544 27.96 -3.35 14.07
CA LEU A 544 28.88 -3.30 15.22
C LEU A 544 28.38 -2.38 16.34
N ASP A 545 27.74 -1.26 15.97
CA ASP A 545 27.19 -0.26 16.89
C ASP A 545 25.81 -0.64 17.49
N GLY A 546 25.26 -1.81 17.12
CA GLY A 546 23.98 -2.30 17.65
C GLY A 546 22.78 -1.42 17.32
N ILE A 547 22.78 -0.70 16.18
CA ILE A 547 21.75 0.27 15.82
C ILE A 547 20.42 -0.41 15.50
N GLY A 548 19.36 0.08 16.13
CA GLY A 548 17.99 -0.42 16.05
C GLY A 548 17.61 -1.34 17.20
N LEU A 549 16.37 -1.83 17.15
CA LEU A 549 15.93 -2.89 18.06
C LEU A 549 16.51 -4.22 17.59
N CYS A 550 17.40 -4.80 18.40
CA CYS A 550 18.06 -6.07 18.13
C CYS A 550 17.69 -7.08 19.23
N SER A 551 18.57 -8.06 19.46
CA SER A 551 18.25 -9.24 20.27
C SER A 551 18.06 -8.94 21.76
N ASN A 552 18.85 -8.05 22.37
CA ASN A 552 18.77 -7.78 23.82
C ASN A 552 17.59 -6.88 24.16
N GLY A 553 17.36 -5.84 23.36
CA GLY A 553 16.22 -4.95 23.50
C GLY A 553 14.90 -5.69 23.30
N PHE A 554 14.83 -6.63 22.34
CA PHE A 554 13.64 -7.48 22.15
C PHE A 554 13.38 -8.38 23.37
N ARG A 555 14.40 -9.01 23.94
CA ARG A 555 14.29 -9.82 25.17
C ARG A 555 13.81 -8.98 26.35
N ALA A 556 14.39 -7.80 26.56
CA ALA A 556 14.01 -6.88 27.63
C ALA A 556 12.56 -6.40 27.48
N LEU A 557 12.16 -6.01 26.27
CA LEU A 557 10.79 -5.64 25.88
C LEU A 557 9.80 -6.74 26.24
N MET A 558 10.08 -7.98 25.87
CA MET A 558 9.18 -9.12 26.11
C MET A 558 9.15 -9.54 27.58
N LYS A 559 10.27 -9.44 28.30
CA LYS A 559 10.34 -9.62 29.76
C LYS A 559 9.48 -8.60 30.51
N HIS A 560 9.53 -7.32 30.11
CA HIS A 560 8.78 -6.23 30.74
C HIS A 560 7.28 -6.25 30.38
N SER A 561 6.96 -6.28 29.08
CA SER A 561 5.61 -6.02 28.56
C SER A 561 4.91 -7.24 27.98
N GLY A 562 5.64 -8.29 27.59
CA GLY A 562 5.17 -9.36 26.70
C GLY A 562 3.83 -9.98 27.10
N ARG A 563 3.59 -10.22 28.39
CA ARG A 563 2.33 -10.80 28.90
C ARG A 563 1.08 -9.95 28.67
N LYS A 564 1.23 -8.65 28.35
CA LYS A 564 0.13 -7.69 28.17
C LYS A 564 0.12 -6.96 26.82
N ILE A 565 1.12 -7.15 25.98
CA ILE A 565 1.07 -6.62 24.61
C ILE A 565 -0.04 -7.34 23.85
N ARG A 566 -0.87 -6.57 23.15
CA ARG A 566 -1.94 -7.03 22.26
C ARG A 566 -1.58 -6.90 20.78
N ASP A 567 -0.71 -5.94 20.47
CA ASP A 567 -0.35 -5.51 19.12
C ASP A 567 1.13 -5.12 19.14
N LEU A 568 1.97 -5.97 18.53
CA LEU A 568 3.43 -5.85 18.49
C LEU A 568 3.89 -5.74 17.04
N ASN A 569 4.51 -4.62 16.68
CA ASN A 569 5.10 -4.41 15.36
C ASN A 569 6.61 -4.19 15.46
N LEU A 570 7.36 -5.12 14.86
CA LEU A 570 8.82 -5.21 14.76
C LEU A 570 9.28 -5.23 13.28
N HIS A 571 8.42 -4.80 12.35
CA HIS A 571 8.69 -4.84 10.91
C HIS A 571 10.08 -4.26 10.57
N ALA A 572 10.91 -5.05 9.89
CA ALA A 572 12.28 -4.72 9.49
C ALA A 572 13.28 -4.44 10.62
N CYS A 573 13.02 -4.86 11.86
CA CYS A 573 14.03 -4.96 12.93
C CYS A 573 14.98 -6.14 12.65
N ARG A 574 15.79 -5.99 11.59
CA ARG A 574 16.53 -7.06 10.89
C ARG A 574 17.60 -7.77 11.72
N HIS A 575 18.01 -7.20 12.86
CA HIS A 575 19.08 -7.70 13.73
C HIS A 575 18.57 -8.39 15.00
N ILE A 576 17.26 -8.69 15.07
CA ILE A 576 16.73 -9.67 16.02
C ILE A 576 17.04 -11.07 15.49
N THR A 577 17.94 -11.78 16.18
CA THR A 577 18.41 -13.12 15.78
C THR A 577 17.35 -14.19 16.00
N ARG A 578 17.44 -15.31 15.28
CA ARG A 578 16.55 -16.47 15.51
C ARG A 578 16.55 -16.92 16.98
N GLN A 579 17.71 -16.99 17.63
CA GLN A 579 17.82 -17.36 19.05
C GLN A 579 17.02 -16.41 19.97
N ALA A 580 16.92 -15.12 19.64
CA ALA A 580 16.11 -14.19 20.42
C ALA A 580 14.60 -14.47 20.30
N PHE A 581 14.14 -14.94 19.13
CA PHE A 581 12.77 -15.44 18.98
C PHE A 581 12.55 -16.75 19.73
N GLU A 582 13.48 -17.70 19.63
CA GLU A 582 13.37 -19.00 20.32
C GLU A 582 13.30 -18.82 21.84
N ASP A 583 14.14 -17.97 22.42
CA ASP A 583 14.18 -17.75 23.87
C ASP A 583 12.93 -16.99 24.36
N VAL A 584 12.43 -16.03 23.57
CA VAL A 584 11.17 -15.31 23.88
C VAL A 584 9.96 -16.23 23.78
N PHE A 585 9.84 -17.03 22.72
CA PHE A 585 8.70 -17.92 22.48
C PHE A 585 8.93 -19.36 22.96
N SER A 586 9.92 -19.55 23.84
CA SER A 586 10.36 -20.82 24.43
C SER A 586 9.26 -21.56 25.20
N GLU A 587 9.48 -22.85 25.43
CA GLU A 587 8.59 -23.66 26.24
C GLU A 587 8.44 -23.10 27.67
N GLY A 588 7.21 -23.04 28.15
CA GLY A 588 6.86 -22.36 29.41
C GLY A 588 6.54 -20.86 29.28
N GLN A 589 7.01 -20.15 28.25
CA GLN A 589 6.60 -18.76 28.01
C GLN A 589 5.19 -18.69 27.42
N ARG A 590 4.40 -17.71 27.85
CA ARG A 590 3.01 -17.52 27.42
C ARG A 590 2.66 -16.04 27.32
N TYR A 591 2.07 -15.66 26.19
CA TYR A 591 1.64 -14.30 25.86
C TYR A 591 0.13 -14.29 25.60
N PRO A 592 -0.70 -14.35 26.66
CA PRO A 592 -2.13 -14.59 26.55
C PRO A 592 -2.89 -13.39 25.97
N ASP A 593 -2.36 -12.18 26.06
CA ASP A 593 -3.03 -10.97 25.57
C ASP A 593 -2.66 -10.65 24.11
N LEU A 594 -1.66 -11.30 23.50
CA LEU A 594 -1.15 -10.98 22.15
C LEU A 594 -2.15 -11.40 21.06
N VAL A 595 -2.63 -10.43 20.28
CA VAL A 595 -3.64 -10.60 19.21
C VAL A 595 -3.04 -10.43 17.82
N LYS A 596 -2.11 -9.48 17.67
CA LYS A 596 -1.44 -9.18 16.40
C LYS A 596 0.07 -9.12 16.58
N LEU A 597 0.81 -9.83 15.73
CA LEU A 597 2.26 -9.79 15.63
C LEU A 597 2.67 -9.45 14.19
N GLU A 598 3.50 -8.45 14.03
CA GLU A 598 4.07 -8.01 12.76
C GLU A 598 5.60 -8.12 12.84
N ILE A 599 6.15 -9.10 12.13
CA ILE A 599 7.57 -9.48 12.12
C ILE A 599 8.12 -9.61 10.69
N SER A 600 7.46 -8.96 9.73
CA SER A 600 7.90 -8.89 8.33
C SER A 600 9.31 -8.31 8.18
N PHE A 601 10.03 -8.73 7.13
CA PHE A 601 11.38 -8.30 6.77
C PHE A 601 12.45 -8.53 7.86
N ILE A 602 12.28 -9.60 8.63
CA ILE A 602 13.31 -10.15 9.51
C ILE A 602 13.79 -11.47 8.89
N GLU A 603 15.03 -11.49 8.40
CA GLU A 603 15.61 -12.62 7.63
C GLU A 603 15.62 -13.94 8.42
N GLU A 604 15.83 -13.82 9.74
CA GLU A 604 15.93 -14.88 10.74
C GLU A 604 14.60 -15.57 11.10
N VAL A 605 13.46 -15.06 10.61
CA VAL A 605 12.14 -15.66 10.89
C VAL A 605 11.88 -16.82 9.92
N ASP A 606 11.81 -18.03 10.48
CA ASP A 606 11.58 -19.29 9.77
C ASP A 606 10.29 -20.00 10.23
N ASP A 607 10.05 -21.21 9.69
CA ASP A 607 8.88 -22.02 10.04
C ASP A 607 8.81 -22.37 11.54
N PHE A 608 9.97 -22.54 12.21
CA PHE A 608 10.05 -22.90 13.63
C PHE A 608 9.70 -21.71 14.54
N VAL A 609 10.20 -20.52 14.20
CA VAL A 609 9.86 -19.27 14.91
C VAL A 609 8.35 -19.04 14.87
N VAL A 610 7.72 -19.13 13.70
CA VAL A 610 6.27 -18.89 13.56
C VAL A 610 5.44 -19.97 14.28
N ALA A 611 5.87 -21.24 14.23
CA ALA A 611 5.24 -22.31 15.01
C ALA A 611 5.32 -22.06 16.53
N SER A 612 6.47 -21.54 17.00
CA SER A 612 6.70 -21.22 18.42
C SER A 612 5.83 -20.03 18.88
N VAL A 613 5.68 -19.00 18.04
CA VAL A 613 4.72 -17.91 18.25
C VAL A 613 3.30 -18.46 18.46
N PHE A 614 2.83 -19.36 17.58
CA PHE A 614 1.48 -19.93 17.71
C PHE A 614 1.28 -20.76 18.98
N ARG A 615 2.30 -21.54 19.41
CA ARG A 615 2.26 -22.31 20.67
C ARG A 615 2.22 -21.42 21.92
N SER A 616 2.94 -20.30 21.89
CA SER A 616 3.12 -19.43 23.05
C SER A 616 2.06 -18.31 23.15
N CYS A 617 1.29 -18.05 22.08
CA CYS A 617 0.31 -16.95 22.00
C CYS A 617 -1.13 -17.45 21.74
N PRO A 618 -1.86 -17.96 22.76
CA PRO A 618 -3.14 -18.64 22.55
C PRO A 618 -4.23 -17.76 21.90
N ASN A 619 -4.26 -16.45 22.19
CA ASN A 619 -5.26 -15.52 21.65
C ASN A 619 -4.81 -14.78 20.38
N ILE A 620 -3.67 -15.15 19.79
CA ILE A 620 -3.21 -14.52 18.54
C ILE A 620 -4.22 -14.74 17.42
N ARG A 621 -4.34 -13.78 16.51
CA ARG A 621 -5.29 -13.81 15.39
C ARG A 621 -4.61 -13.52 14.05
N GLU A 622 -3.62 -12.64 14.05
CA GLU A 622 -2.92 -12.19 12.85
C GLU A 622 -1.41 -12.21 13.11
N VAL A 623 -0.67 -12.96 12.29
CA VAL A 623 0.79 -12.95 12.24
C VAL A 623 1.22 -12.57 10.82
N ASN A 624 2.08 -11.55 10.71
CA ASN A 624 2.53 -11.03 9.43
C ASN A 624 4.04 -11.26 9.25
N VAL A 625 4.42 -11.85 8.12
CA VAL A 625 5.77 -12.38 7.80
C VAL A 625 6.20 -12.04 6.36
N PHE A 626 5.76 -10.89 5.82
CA PHE A 626 6.17 -10.46 4.48
C PHE A 626 7.69 -10.37 4.36
N GLY A 627 8.26 -10.91 3.28
CA GLY A 627 9.70 -10.86 3.04
C GLY A 627 10.54 -11.80 3.92
N CYS A 628 9.94 -12.55 4.84
CA CYS A 628 10.63 -13.59 5.62
C CYS A 628 10.78 -14.86 4.76
N MET A 629 11.81 -14.90 3.91
CA MET A 629 12.00 -15.93 2.87
C MET A 629 12.21 -17.36 3.41
N ASN A 630 12.48 -17.49 4.71
CA ASN A 630 12.64 -18.77 5.40
C ASN A 630 11.32 -19.37 5.91
N VAL A 631 10.21 -18.63 5.86
CA VAL A 631 8.86 -19.15 6.12
C VAL A 631 8.33 -19.82 4.85
N LYS A 632 8.14 -21.14 4.87
CA LYS A 632 7.82 -21.95 3.69
C LYS A 632 6.58 -22.84 3.91
N ALA A 633 6.55 -23.57 5.03
CA ALA A 633 5.60 -24.65 5.28
C ALA A 633 5.00 -24.67 6.71
N VAL A 634 4.88 -23.51 7.38
CA VAL A 634 4.18 -23.39 8.67
C VAL A 634 2.78 -24.00 8.61
N LYS A 635 2.49 -24.90 9.57
CA LYS A 635 1.12 -25.28 9.92
C LYS A 635 0.48 -24.17 10.75
N VAL A 636 -0.52 -23.49 10.19
CA VAL A 636 -1.26 -22.40 10.83
C VAL A 636 -2.44 -22.99 11.61
N PRO A 637 -2.55 -22.85 12.94
CA PRO A 637 -3.65 -23.46 13.68
C PRO A 637 -5.02 -22.90 13.26
N ARG A 638 -6.07 -23.70 13.45
CA ARG A 638 -7.44 -23.29 13.12
C ARG A 638 -7.82 -21.95 13.75
N GLY A 639 -8.39 -21.05 12.94
CA GLY A 639 -8.82 -19.73 13.38
C GLY A 639 -7.70 -18.70 13.58
N LYS A 640 -6.49 -18.96 13.06
CA LYS A 640 -5.36 -18.03 13.00
C LYS A 640 -5.10 -17.61 11.55
N VAL A 641 -4.64 -16.38 11.33
CA VAL A 641 -4.28 -15.87 10.00
C VAL A 641 -2.77 -15.64 9.93
N LEU A 642 -2.13 -16.22 8.91
CA LEU A 642 -0.73 -15.98 8.56
C LEU A 642 -0.64 -15.23 7.22
N VAL A 643 -0.09 -14.02 7.26
CA VAL A 643 -0.08 -13.07 6.15
C VAL A 643 1.35 -12.89 5.63
N GLY A 644 1.53 -12.86 4.31
CA GLY A 644 2.82 -12.52 3.68
C GLY A 644 3.77 -13.68 3.41
N VAL A 645 3.33 -14.94 3.60
CA VAL A 645 4.13 -16.13 3.30
C VAL A 645 4.62 -16.10 1.84
N PRO A 646 5.92 -16.29 1.54
CA PRO A 646 6.53 -16.19 0.21
C PRO A 646 6.23 -17.38 -0.72
N ASN A 647 5.03 -17.97 -0.65
CA ASN A 647 4.63 -19.12 -1.46
C ASN A 647 3.52 -18.77 -2.48
N ALA A 648 3.38 -19.61 -3.51
CA ALA A 648 2.40 -19.39 -4.60
C ALA A 648 0.92 -19.58 -4.18
N MET A 649 0.66 -20.07 -2.96
CA MET A 649 -0.70 -20.19 -2.41
C MET A 649 -1.19 -18.86 -1.82
N GLY A 650 -0.26 -18.01 -1.37
CA GLY A 650 -0.54 -16.71 -0.75
C GLY A 650 -0.94 -16.85 0.73
N MET A 651 -1.67 -15.86 1.23
CA MET A 651 -2.11 -15.81 2.63
C MET A 651 -2.88 -17.07 3.07
N VAL A 652 -2.48 -17.65 4.20
CA VAL A 652 -3.06 -18.86 4.79
C VAL A 652 -3.96 -18.46 5.95
N ILE A 653 -5.19 -18.99 5.97
CA ILE A 653 -6.30 -18.49 6.82
C ILE A 653 -6.94 -19.59 7.65
N GLU A 654 -6.94 -20.81 7.11
CA GLU A 654 -7.36 -22.03 7.77
C GLU A 654 -6.24 -23.03 7.47
N GLY A 655 -5.51 -23.45 8.49
CA GLY A 655 -4.80 -24.73 8.44
C GLY A 655 -5.67 -25.81 9.07
N ASP A 656 -5.35 -27.05 8.76
CA ASP A 656 -6.31 -28.15 8.81
C ASP A 656 -6.46 -28.85 10.18
N ASP A 657 -5.64 -28.47 11.18
CA ASP A 657 -5.71 -28.93 12.59
C ASP A 657 -5.39 -27.79 13.58
#